data_AF-A0A7Z8ZL65-F1
#
_entry.id   AF-A0A7Z8ZL65-F1
#
_cell.length_a   1.000
_cell.length_b   1.000
_cell.length_c   1.000
_cell.angle_alpha   90.00
_cell.angle_beta   90.00
_cell.angle_gamma   90.00
#
_symmetry.space_group_name_H-M   'P 1'
#
loop_
_entity.id
_entity.type
_entity.pdbx_description
1 polymer ?
#
loop_
_entity_poly.entity_id
_entity_poly.type
_entity_poly.pdbx_seq_one_letter_code
_entity_poly.pdbx_strand_id
1 'polypeptide(L)'
;MSILSLRGVRSYSHDETVQIDISNYVTLIYGQNGAGKSTISGYFYPQNGDEYGQCSLYPPLDMRYLVFNHQFVEDLFNSQAVQPGIFTLSEENTTIAGEILQLEADANAQRDLQQANSASLQKNDADQRKVRGDCANQIFTSSAEIRSSVAGDLMVGAKRTDTLYQKIMSSPGTAVTSTELLCEELKRLEDSKGNLIASVDDFPYFVFTEEELTLLKEPLVPAGDSVLAAAVRRLSNSDWIARGAVWFDGDICPFCQSPVDGEHLRQEITALFDRSWETAMSALRQLEKRHSEWKSDFEQFRETVNTCPLVNADSPVLARLSELEQKGLINQNAVSQKIAEPSVCIHPQLTLDESQSLQQAIAALNMKISENNRLAKNYAAERALLTDRVYAHIRHLSSDAIEEQRTELKALQDYRQALEVKSVELRENIATAEKEIAAKYSSTVNINSTIQNINNALTSMGIDSFHIVPCEEGVESYRLSRAGESTERPVFQTLSEGEKTLIAFLYFIETCKGRNSRTQSDNRPSLIVIDDPISSLSQNYIFEVAALIQHEIIKSDRAAKVVLLTHSLFFFQELLLSSGSRPAGKKPADWQLYRIAKNRHSTASVISDKELLNDYQALWYVLRKASNDVSSGVIIPNVMRQILEHYFSFSGKNERLYKALDTLAAENRDPRFNAFYRFINRHSHADSRNIRLQEEASADMYIDMFKRVFVMTEDLEHYDMMMTET
;
A
#
# COMPACT_ATOMS: atom_id res chain seq x y z
N MET A 1 -17.80 13.49 4.54
CA MET A 1 -18.33 14.86 4.41
C MET A 1 -18.96 14.98 3.03
N SER A 2 -20.14 15.61 2.91
CA SER A 2 -20.86 15.86 1.66
C SER A 2 -20.75 17.35 1.32
N ILE A 3 -19.90 17.70 0.35
CA ILE A 3 -19.58 19.09 0.02
C ILE A 3 -20.21 19.46 -1.32
N LEU A 4 -21.09 20.47 -1.30
CA LEU A 4 -21.61 21.12 -2.49
C LEU A 4 -20.65 22.22 -2.94
N SER A 5 -20.13 22.10 -4.16
CA SER A 5 -19.26 23.09 -4.80
C SER A 5 -20.02 23.84 -5.88
N LEU A 6 -20.06 25.17 -5.79
CA LEU A 6 -20.75 26.07 -6.70
C LEU A 6 -19.75 27.00 -7.39
N ARG A 7 -19.76 27.01 -8.73
CA ARG A 7 -18.85 27.82 -9.55
C ARG A 7 -19.50 28.14 -10.89
N GLY A 8 -19.35 29.37 -11.37
CA GLY A 8 -19.76 29.78 -12.73
C GLY A 8 -21.27 29.83 -12.95
N VAL A 9 -22.09 29.86 -11.90
CA VAL A 9 -23.56 29.84 -12.01
C VAL A 9 -24.18 31.09 -11.40
N ARG A 10 -24.99 31.81 -12.19
CA ARG A 10 -25.75 33.01 -11.79
C ARG A 10 -24.93 34.05 -11.03
N SER A 11 -25.01 34.03 -9.69
CA SER A 11 -24.38 35.01 -8.80
C SER A 11 -23.00 34.56 -8.27
N TYR A 12 -22.60 33.32 -8.52
CA TYR A 12 -21.33 32.74 -8.12
C TYR A 12 -20.23 33.03 -9.17
N SER A 13 -19.00 33.22 -8.71
CA SER A 13 -17.86 33.58 -9.56
C SER A 13 -17.47 32.44 -10.52
N HIS A 14 -16.94 32.79 -11.69
CA HIS A 14 -16.30 31.82 -12.60
C HIS A 14 -14.89 31.44 -12.15
N ASP A 15 -14.25 32.28 -11.33
CA ASP A 15 -12.85 32.10 -10.91
C ASP A 15 -12.73 31.44 -9.53
N GLU A 16 -13.72 31.67 -8.66
CA GLU A 16 -13.72 31.19 -7.27
C GLU A 16 -14.85 30.20 -7.03
N THR A 17 -14.53 29.05 -6.45
CA THR A 17 -15.51 28.03 -6.04
C THR A 17 -15.99 28.30 -4.62
N VAL A 18 -17.30 28.35 -4.42
CA VAL A 18 -17.92 28.39 -3.09
C VAL A 18 -18.27 26.98 -2.66
N GLN A 19 -17.86 26.59 -1.46
CA GLN A 19 -18.12 25.27 -0.89
C GLN A 19 -19.06 25.36 0.31
N ILE A 20 -20.08 24.50 0.33
CA ILE A 20 -21.04 24.38 1.43
C ILE A 20 -21.07 22.92 1.87
N ASP A 21 -20.72 22.69 3.13
CA ASP A 21 -20.83 21.36 3.75
C ASP A 21 -22.28 21.08 4.17
N ILE A 22 -22.89 20.08 3.54
CA ILE A 22 -24.22 19.55 3.84
C ILE A 22 -24.14 18.16 4.48
N SER A 23 -23.07 17.86 5.21
CA SER A 23 -22.88 16.59 5.93
C SER A 23 -23.90 16.38 7.04
N ASN A 24 -24.20 17.45 7.75
CA ASN A 24 -25.08 17.49 8.91
C ASN A 24 -26.54 17.16 8.57
N TYR A 25 -27.30 16.75 9.59
CA TYR A 25 -28.72 16.45 9.44
C TYR A 25 -29.50 17.67 8.92
N VAL A 26 -29.32 18.84 9.55
CA VAL A 26 -29.92 20.10 9.10
C VAL A 26 -28.83 21.08 8.68
N THR A 27 -28.95 21.63 7.48
CA THR A 27 -28.15 22.78 7.02
C THR A 27 -29.07 23.98 6.83
N LEU A 28 -28.96 24.97 7.72
CA LEU A 28 -29.77 26.19 7.68
C LEU A 28 -28.93 27.36 7.13
N ILE A 29 -29.42 27.96 6.05
CA ILE A 29 -28.71 28.96 5.25
C ILE A 29 -29.49 30.27 5.24
N TYR A 30 -28.92 31.31 5.83
CA TYR A 30 -29.43 32.67 5.79
C TYR A 30 -28.72 33.49 4.70
N GLY A 31 -29.43 34.34 3.97
CA GLY A 31 -28.79 35.31 3.09
C GLY A 31 -29.77 36.32 2.52
N GLN A 32 -29.33 37.54 2.27
CA GLN A 32 -30.20 38.61 1.76
C GLN A 32 -30.82 38.26 0.38
N ASN A 33 -31.86 38.99 0.00
CA ASN A 33 -32.48 38.83 -1.33
C ASN A 33 -31.45 39.08 -2.43
N GLY A 34 -31.45 38.20 -3.44
CA GLY A 34 -30.47 38.24 -4.54
C GLY A 34 -29.07 37.71 -4.21
N ALA A 35 -28.83 37.15 -3.01
CA ALA A 35 -27.53 36.63 -2.59
C ALA A 35 -27.15 35.25 -3.17
N GLY A 36 -28.00 34.61 -3.98
CA GLY A 36 -27.70 33.33 -4.63
C GLY A 36 -28.27 32.07 -3.97
N LYS A 37 -29.11 32.20 -2.94
CA LYS A 37 -29.79 31.07 -2.26
C LYS A 37 -30.53 30.15 -3.23
N SER A 38 -31.35 30.72 -4.11
CA SER A 38 -32.12 29.93 -5.08
C SER A 38 -31.28 29.23 -6.14
N THR A 39 -30.00 29.60 -6.28
CA THR A 39 -29.06 28.84 -7.09
C THR A 39 -28.70 27.50 -6.42
N ILE A 40 -28.61 27.47 -5.08
CA ILE A 40 -28.37 26.24 -4.31
C ILE A 40 -29.53 25.28 -4.44
N SER A 41 -30.77 25.75 -4.19
CA SER A 41 -31.95 24.91 -4.31
C SER A 41 -32.15 24.40 -5.74
N GLY A 42 -31.87 25.25 -6.74
CA GLY A 42 -31.94 24.89 -8.15
C GLY A 42 -30.98 23.77 -8.58
N TYR A 43 -29.84 23.59 -7.91
CA TYR A 43 -28.92 22.46 -8.20
C TYR A 43 -29.55 21.10 -7.92
N PHE A 44 -30.42 21.02 -6.92
CA PHE A 44 -31.09 19.78 -6.51
C PHE A 44 -32.41 19.54 -7.24
N TYR A 45 -32.93 20.53 -7.97
CA TYR A 45 -34.15 20.41 -8.77
C TYR A 45 -33.82 19.77 -10.15
N PRO A 46 -34.68 18.92 -10.73
CA PRO A 46 -34.45 18.36 -12.06
C PRO A 46 -34.25 19.47 -13.13
N GLN A 47 -33.11 19.46 -13.82
CA GLN A 47 -32.73 20.49 -14.80
C GLN A 47 -32.79 19.94 -16.23
N ASN A 48 -33.26 20.77 -17.18
CA ASN A 48 -33.24 20.47 -18.63
C ASN A 48 -32.06 21.15 -19.38
N GLY A 49 -30.92 21.41 -18.72
CA GLY A 49 -29.77 22.07 -19.37
C GLY A 49 -28.46 22.08 -18.57
N ASP A 50 -27.40 22.63 -19.19
CA ASP A 50 -26.01 22.65 -18.70
C ASP A 50 -25.68 23.79 -17.71
N GLU A 51 -26.68 24.50 -17.15
CA GLU A 51 -26.46 25.69 -16.29
C GLU A 51 -25.55 25.39 -15.08
N TYR A 52 -25.55 24.16 -14.59
CA TYR A 52 -24.78 23.71 -13.42
C TYR A 52 -23.53 22.88 -13.76
N GLY A 53 -23.04 22.90 -15.00
CA GLY A 53 -21.93 22.03 -15.44
C GLY A 53 -20.59 22.21 -14.70
N GLN A 54 -20.40 23.34 -14.00
CA GLN A 54 -19.22 23.61 -13.15
C GLN A 54 -19.48 23.41 -11.65
N CYS A 55 -20.67 22.93 -11.28
CA CYS A 55 -21.05 22.61 -9.90
C CYS A 55 -20.96 21.11 -9.66
N SER A 56 -20.64 20.69 -8.44
CA SER A 56 -20.53 19.27 -8.10
C SER A 56 -20.83 19.01 -6.63
N LEU A 57 -21.37 17.83 -6.34
CA LEU A 57 -21.56 17.31 -5.00
C LEU A 57 -20.67 16.09 -4.79
N TYR A 58 -19.78 16.15 -3.79
CA TYR A 58 -18.85 15.06 -3.48
C TYR A 58 -18.93 14.60 -2.01
N PRO A 59 -19.09 13.29 -1.75
CA PRO A 59 -19.45 12.25 -2.71
C PRO A 59 -20.89 12.47 -3.24
N PRO A 60 -21.25 11.92 -4.41
CA PRO A 60 -22.63 11.90 -4.88
C PRO A 60 -23.54 11.28 -3.81
N LEU A 61 -24.68 11.91 -3.53
CA LEU A 61 -25.66 11.40 -2.58
C LEU A 61 -26.66 10.50 -3.33
N ASP A 62 -26.64 9.20 -3.02
CA ASP A 62 -27.68 8.27 -3.48
C ASP A 62 -28.95 8.43 -2.65
N MET A 63 -29.62 9.56 -2.85
CA MET A 63 -30.80 10.00 -2.12
C MET A 63 -31.88 10.48 -3.09
N ARG A 64 -33.14 10.42 -2.66
CA ARG A 64 -34.26 11.05 -3.36
C ARG A 64 -34.27 12.55 -3.06
N TYR A 65 -34.16 13.41 -4.07
CA TYR A 65 -34.18 14.86 -3.87
C TYR A 65 -35.61 15.39 -3.90
N LEU A 66 -36.05 16.01 -2.80
CA LEU A 66 -37.34 16.68 -2.67
C LEU A 66 -37.07 18.16 -2.46
N VAL A 67 -37.42 18.98 -3.44
CA VAL A 67 -37.02 20.39 -3.46
C VAL A 67 -38.24 21.28 -3.59
N PHE A 68 -38.44 22.14 -2.58
CA PHE A 68 -39.39 23.24 -2.61
C PHE A 68 -38.66 24.53 -2.97
N ASN A 69 -38.95 25.08 -4.15
CA ASN A 69 -38.44 26.36 -4.63
C ASN A 69 -39.50 27.03 -5.53
N HIS A 70 -39.20 28.20 -6.07
CA HIS A 70 -40.14 28.89 -6.97
C HIS A 70 -40.52 28.05 -8.19
N GLN A 71 -39.58 27.32 -8.78
CA GLN A 71 -39.83 26.43 -9.92
C GLN A 71 -40.82 25.32 -9.58
N PHE A 72 -40.73 24.73 -8.37
CA PHE A 72 -41.70 23.75 -7.89
C PHE A 72 -43.12 24.31 -7.84
N VAL A 73 -43.28 25.55 -7.38
CA VAL A 73 -44.60 26.22 -7.32
C VAL A 73 -45.15 26.44 -8.72
N GLU A 74 -44.31 26.88 -9.67
CA GLU A 74 -44.69 27.06 -11.08
C GLU A 74 -45.05 25.73 -11.75
N ASP A 75 -44.23 24.71 -11.61
CA ASP A 75 -44.43 23.40 -12.25
C ASP A 75 -45.70 22.70 -11.76
N LEU A 76 -46.00 22.85 -10.47
CA LEU A 76 -47.18 22.25 -9.84
C LEU A 76 -48.49 22.90 -10.28
N PHE A 77 -48.52 24.23 -10.47
CA PHE A 77 -49.80 24.95 -10.63
C PHE A 77 -49.92 25.85 -11.88
N ASN A 78 -48.84 26.33 -12.48
CA ASN A 78 -48.91 27.12 -13.72
C ASN A 78 -48.98 26.23 -14.97
N SER A 79 -48.39 25.03 -14.92
CA SER A 79 -48.24 24.15 -16.09
C SER A 79 -49.39 23.16 -16.28
N GLN A 80 -50.24 22.94 -15.28
CA GLN A 80 -51.28 21.89 -15.30
C GLN A 80 -52.61 22.38 -14.69
N ALA A 81 -53.73 22.09 -15.36
CA ALA A 81 -55.08 22.40 -14.85
C ALA A 81 -55.53 21.44 -13.72
N VAL A 82 -54.84 20.30 -13.61
CA VAL A 82 -55.13 19.20 -12.70
C VAL A 82 -53.79 18.72 -12.15
N GLN A 83 -53.74 18.42 -10.85
CA GLN A 83 -52.50 18.18 -10.15
C GLN A 83 -52.38 16.71 -9.72
N PRO A 84 -51.16 16.14 -9.72
CA PRO A 84 -50.95 14.71 -9.44
C PRO A 84 -51.29 14.39 -7.99
N GLY A 85 -52.06 13.34 -7.73
CA GLY A 85 -52.39 12.91 -6.37
C GLY A 85 -51.16 12.50 -5.55
N ILE A 86 -51.16 12.88 -4.26
CA ILE A 86 -50.22 12.32 -3.29
C ILE A 86 -50.88 11.15 -2.58
N PHE A 87 -50.11 10.09 -2.42
CA PHE A 87 -50.51 8.88 -1.73
C PHE A 87 -49.91 8.88 -0.32
N THR A 88 -50.72 9.27 0.67
CA THR A 88 -50.36 9.15 2.11
C THR A 88 -51.03 7.93 2.75
N LEU A 89 -50.41 7.37 3.79
CA LEU A 89 -51.01 6.31 4.60
C LEU A 89 -52.20 6.92 5.38
N SER A 90 -53.39 6.30 5.29
CA SER A 90 -54.57 6.77 6.03
C SER A 90 -54.49 6.43 7.53
N GLU A 91 -55.05 7.28 8.39
CA GLU A 91 -55.11 7.08 9.86
C GLU A 91 -55.82 5.78 10.27
N GLU A 92 -56.70 5.25 9.42
CA GLU A 92 -57.42 3.98 9.63
C GLU A 92 -56.49 2.74 9.66
N ASN A 93 -55.20 2.89 9.29
CA ASN A 93 -54.24 1.79 9.19
C ASN A 93 -52.98 1.98 10.06
N THR A 94 -53.11 2.59 11.25
CA THR A 94 -52.01 2.78 12.21
C THR A 94 -51.21 1.51 12.52
N THR A 95 -51.86 0.34 12.57
CA THR A 95 -51.18 -0.95 12.76
C THR A 95 -50.27 -1.32 11.60
N ILE A 96 -50.73 -1.13 10.35
CA ILE A 96 -49.94 -1.44 9.14
C ILE A 96 -48.79 -0.43 9.00
N ALA A 97 -49.00 0.83 9.36
CA ALA A 97 -47.95 1.85 9.38
C ALA A 97 -46.85 1.50 10.39
N GLY A 98 -47.20 0.99 11.58
CA GLY A 98 -46.24 0.50 12.56
C GLY A 98 -45.44 -0.71 12.07
N GLU A 99 -46.10 -1.66 11.41
CA GLU A 99 -45.44 -2.84 10.81
C GLU A 99 -44.48 -2.46 9.67
N ILE A 100 -44.85 -1.48 8.83
CA ILE A 100 -43.97 -0.97 7.77
C ILE A 100 -42.74 -0.29 8.38
N LEU A 101 -42.92 0.59 9.38
CA LEU A 101 -41.80 1.25 10.06
C LEU A 101 -40.83 0.24 10.68
N GLN A 102 -41.36 -0.84 11.26
CA GLN A 102 -40.54 -1.90 11.83
C GLN A 102 -39.77 -2.67 10.74
N LEU A 103 -40.43 -3.03 9.63
CA LEU A 103 -39.76 -3.68 8.49
C LEU A 103 -38.70 -2.78 7.83
N GLU A 104 -38.94 -1.47 7.75
CA GLU A 104 -37.96 -0.49 7.25
C GLU A 104 -36.76 -0.35 8.18
N ALA A 105 -36.99 -0.34 9.51
CA ALA A 105 -35.93 -0.34 10.51
C ALA A 105 -35.08 -1.62 10.43
N ASP A 106 -35.72 -2.78 10.31
CA ASP A 106 -35.04 -4.07 10.16
C ASP A 106 -34.23 -4.12 8.86
N ALA A 107 -34.80 -3.67 7.74
CA ALA A 107 -34.10 -3.61 6.46
C ALA A 107 -32.88 -2.67 6.51
N ASN A 108 -32.99 -1.52 7.18
CA ASN A 108 -31.87 -0.61 7.39
C ASN A 108 -30.78 -1.22 8.28
N ALA A 109 -31.15 -1.89 9.37
CA ALA A 109 -30.19 -2.60 10.22
C ALA A 109 -29.44 -3.71 9.45
N GLN A 110 -30.14 -4.43 8.55
CA GLN A 110 -29.50 -5.40 7.66
C GLN A 110 -28.56 -4.74 6.64
N ARG A 111 -28.90 -3.56 6.10
CA ARG A 111 -28.01 -2.78 5.21
C ARG A 111 -26.74 -2.31 5.93
N ASP A 112 -26.86 -1.85 7.17
CA ASP A 112 -25.70 -1.47 8.00
C ASP A 112 -24.77 -2.67 8.23
N LEU A 113 -25.35 -3.83 8.56
CA LEU A 113 -24.60 -5.09 8.67
C LEU A 113 -23.95 -5.49 7.34
N GLN A 114 -24.63 -5.28 6.20
CA GLN A 114 -24.09 -5.57 4.88
C GLN A 114 -22.90 -4.66 4.55
N GLN A 115 -22.99 -3.37 4.88
CA GLN A 115 -21.90 -2.42 4.72
C GLN A 115 -20.70 -2.83 5.60
N ALA A 116 -20.92 -3.16 6.88
CA ALA A 116 -19.88 -3.65 7.78
C ALA A 116 -19.24 -4.96 7.30
N ASN A 117 -20.04 -5.88 6.75
CA ASN A 117 -19.56 -7.14 6.17
C ASN A 117 -18.71 -6.88 4.91
N SER A 118 -19.10 -5.94 4.05
CA SER A 118 -18.33 -5.53 2.88
C SER A 118 -16.98 -4.90 3.26
N ALA A 119 -16.94 -4.10 4.32
CA ALA A 119 -15.70 -3.53 4.86
C ALA A 119 -14.79 -4.64 5.43
N SER A 120 -15.35 -5.65 6.10
CA SER A 120 -14.61 -6.82 6.57
C SER A 120 -14.02 -7.65 5.42
N LEU A 121 -14.74 -7.80 4.30
CA LEU A 121 -14.22 -8.46 3.08
C LEU A 121 -13.05 -7.69 2.48
N GLN A 122 -13.16 -6.36 2.36
CA GLN A 122 -12.05 -5.51 1.87
C GLN A 122 -10.82 -5.59 2.78
N LYS A 123 -11.04 -5.62 4.10
CA LYS A 123 -9.97 -5.80 5.08
C LYS A 123 -9.30 -7.17 4.92
N ASN A 124 -10.08 -8.25 4.77
CA ASN A 124 -9.55 -9.59 4.52
C ASN A 124 -8.69 -9.64 3.24
N ASP A 125 -9.14 -9.00 2.15
CA ASP A 125 -8.36 -8.88 0.91
C ASP A 125 -7.02 -8.16 1.13
N ALA A 126 -7.01 -7.10 1.94
CA ALA A 126 -5.81 -6.37 2.30
C ALA A 126 -4.86 -7.22 3.16
N ASP A 127 -5.41 -7.93 4.15
CA ASP A 127 -4.65 -8.83 5.02
C ASP A 127 -4.03 -9.97 4.21
N GLN A 128 -4.75 -10.60 3.28
CA GLN A 128 -4.19 -11.62 2.37
C GLN A 128 -3.03 -11.08 1.52
N ARG A 129 -3.14 -9.85 1.01
CA ARG A 129 -2.03 -9.21 0.26
C ARG A 129 -0.83 -8.95 1.15
N LYS A 130 -1.07 -8.51 2.39
CA LYS A 130 -0.01 -8.26 3.38
C LYS A 130 0.75 -9.55 3.71
N VAL A 131 0.04 -10.64 4.03
CA VAL A 131 0.63 -11.95 4.33
C VAL A 131 1.50 -12.46 3.16
N ARG A 132 1.03 -12.31 1.92
CA ARG A 132 1.84 -12.65 0.73
C ARG A 132 3.07 -11.74 0.57
N GLY A 133 2.92 -10.44 0.84
CA GLY A 133 4.02 -9.48 0.80
C GLY A 133 5.10 -9.75 1.86
N ASP A 134 4.70 -10.09 3.08
CA ASP A 134 5.60 -10.40 4.18
C ASP A 134 6.40 -11.69 3.88
N CYS A 135 5.73 -12.74 3.39
CA CYS A 135 6.39 -13.96 2.92
C CYS A 135 7.37 -13.68 1.75
N ALA A 136 6.95 -12.87 0.77
CA ALA A 136 7.81 -12.49 -0.35
C ALA A 136 9.08 -11.75 0.11
N ASN A 137 8.97 -10.84 1.09
CA ASN A 137 10.10 -10.15 1.70
C ASN A 137 11.03 -11.10 2.47
N GLN A 138 10.48 -12.06 3.20
CA GLN A 138 11.27 -13.07 3.90
C GLN A 138 12.04 -13.96 2.91
N ILE A 139 11.40 -14.45 1.83
CA ILE A 139 12.05 -15.21 0.73
C ILE A 139 13.16 -14.38 0.07
N PHE A 140 12.92 -13.08 -0.13
CA PHE A 140 13.92 -12.19 -0.71
C PHE A 140 15.13 -11.97 0.21
N THR A 141 14.90 -11.96 1.52
CA THR A 141 15.94 -11.79 2.54
C THR A 141 16.75 -13.08 2.72
N SER A 142 16.11 -14.23 2.82
CA SER A 142 16.76 -15.55 2.94
C SER A 142 17.64 -15.89 1.72
N SER A 143 17.27 -15.40 0.54
CA SER A 143 18.04 -15.60 -0.71
C SER A 143 19.19 -14.60 -0.91
N ALA A 144 19.46 -13.68 0.04
CA ALA A 144 20.45 -12.62 -0.15
C ALA A 144 21.85 -13.14 -0.50
N GLU A 145 22.29 -14.19 0.19
CA GLU A 145 23.61 -14.81 -0.02
C GLU A 145 23.76 -15.33 -1.46
N ILE A 146 22.79 -16.13 -1.92
CA ILE A 146 22.74 -16.68 -3.29
C ILE A 146 22.64 -15.57 -4.35
N ARG A 147 21.83 -14.54 -4.10
CA ARG A 147 21.67 -13.42 -5.05
C ARG A 147 22.94 -12.60 -5.19
N SER A 148 23.75 -12.53 -4.15
CA SER A 148 25.05 -11.84 -4.14
C SER A 148 26.20 -12.68 -4.69
N SER A 149 26.02 -13.98 -4.84
CA SER A 149 27.03 -14.92 -5.34
C SER A 149 26.91 -15.14 -6.86
N VAL A 150 27.86 -15.90 -7.42
CA VAL A 150 27.87 -16.26 -8.85
C VAL A 150 26.63 -17.07 -9.22
N ALA A 151 26.09 -17.88 -8.30
CA ALA A 151 24.84 -18.62 -8.51
C ALA A 151 23.64 -17.69 -8.79
N GLY A 152 23.70 -16.43 -8.36
CA GLY A 152 22.72 -15.40 -8.67
C GLY A 152 22.56 -15.11 -10.17
N ASP A 153 23.53 -15.46 -11.01
CA ASP A 153 23.44 -15.31 -12.48
C ASP A 153 22.49 -16.32 -13.13
N LEU A 154 22.11 -17.38 -12.42
CA LEU A 154 21.06 -18.30 -12.85
C LEU A 154 19.66 -17.72 -12.64
N MET A 155 19.52 -16.70 -11.78
CA MET A 155 18.24 -16.10 -11.39
C MET A 155 17.77 -14.97 -12.34
N VAL A 156 18.08 -15.05 -13.63
CA VAL A 156 17.73 -14.01 -14.62
C VAL A 156 16.21 -13.80 -14.65
N GLY A 157 15.78 -12.54 -14.49
CA GLY A 157 14.35 -12.19 -14.47
C GLY A 157 13.63 -12.48 -13.13
N ALA A 158 14.32 -13.05 -12.13
CA ALA A 158 13.77 -13.35 -10.81
C ALA A 158 14.55 -12.67 -9.66
N LYS A 159 15.20 -11.53 -9.94
CA LYS A 159 15.97 -10.76 -8.94
C LYS A 159 15.14 -9.70 -8.20
N ARG A 160 13.84 -9.56 -8.50
CA ARG A 160 12.90 -8.69 -7.78
C ARG A 160 12.02 -9.54 -6.85
N THR A 161 11.61 -8.97 -5.73
CA THR A 161 10.78 -9.61 -4.70
C THR A 161 9.58 -10.35 -5.29
N ASP A 162 8.74 -9.67 -6.08
CA ASP A 162 7.52 -10.27 -6.65
C ASP A 162 7.82 -11.41 -7.62
N THR A 163 8.80 -11.24 -8.51
CA THR A 163 9.18 -12.25 -9.51
C THR A 163 9.78 -13.49 -8.86
N LEU A 164 10.57 -13.30 -7.80
CA LEU A 164 11.16 -14.40 -7.03
C LEU A 164 10.06 -15.16 -6.30
N TYR A 165 9.17 -14.44 -5.62
CA TYR A 165 8.03 -15.03 -4.93
C TYR A 165 7.18 -15.90 -5.87
N GLN A 166 6.79 -15.37 -7.04
CA GLN A 166 6.00 -16.13 -8.02
C GLN A 166 6.74 -17.39 -8.49
N LYS A 167 8.05 -17.28 -8.77
CA LYS A 167 8.85 -18.41 -9.23
C LYS A 167 8.97 -19.49 -8.15
N ILE A 168 9.24 -19.11 -6.91
CA ILE A 168 9.33 -20.04 -5.77
C ILE A 168 7.98 -20.70 -5.50
N MET A 169 6.87 -19.94 -5.54
CA MET A 169 5.53 -20.49 -5.32
C MET A 169 5.06 -21.42 -6.45
N SER A 170 5.52 -21.20 -7.69
CA SER A 170 5.17 -22.04 -8.85
C SER A 170 5.88 -23.40 -8.87
N SER A 171 7.02 -23.54 -8.18
CA SER A 171 7.83 -24.76 -8.18
C SER A 171 7.75 -25.45 -6.80
N PRO A 172 7.29 -26.71 -6.72
CA PRO A 172 7.14 -27.41 -5.44
C PRO A 172 8.44 -28.03 -4.90
N GLY A 173 9.48 -28.13 -5.73
CA GLY A 173 10.73 -28.81 -5.37
C GLY A 173 11.49 -28.11 -4.24
N THR A 174 12.00 -28.90 -3.30
CA THR A 174 12.90 -28.44 -2.23
C THR A 174 14.20 -29.25 -2.30
N ALA A 175 15.34 -28.57 -2.16
CA ALA A 175 16.65 -29.21 -2.18
C ALA A 175 17.50 -28.67 -1.04
N VAL A 176 18.14 -29.59 -0.30
CA VAL A 176 19.12 -29.23 0.72
C VAL A 176 20.49 -29.21 0.04
N THR A 177 21.09 -28.03 -0.03
CA THR A 177 22.42 -27.79 -0.61
C THR A 177 23.01 -26.54 0.06
N SER A 178 24.11 -25.99 -0.46
CA SER A 178 24.70 -24.75 0.04
C SER A 178 25.02 -23.80 -1.12
N THR A 179 25.13 -22.51 -0.83
CA THR A 179 25.50 -21.50 -1.83
C THR A 179 26.87 -21.80 -2.44
N GLU A 180 27.83 -22.28 -1.64
CA GLU A 180 29.18 -22.61 -2.09
C GLU A 180 29.15 -23.74 -3.12
N LEU A 181 28.46 -24.84 -2.83
CA LEU A 181 28.34 -25.98 -3.74
C LEU A 181 27.68 -25.58 -5.06
N LEU A 182 26.62 -24.76 -5.01
CA LEU A 182 25.96 -24.25 -6.21
C LEU A 182 26.89 -23.35 -7.04
N CYS A 183 27.72 -22.53 -6.40
CA CYS A 183 28.71 -21.70 -7.09
C CYS A 183 29.83 -22.54 -7.72
N GLU A 184 30.33 -23.56 -7.02
CA GLU A 184 31.33 -24.49 -7.53
C GLU A 184 30.82 -25.26 -8.76
N GLU A 185 29.60 -25.80 -8.67
CA GLU A 185 28.95 -26.50 -9.78
C GLU A 185 28.71 -25.57 -10.98
N LEU A 186 28.26 -24.33 -10.74
CA LEU A 186 28.06 -23.34 -11.81
C LEU A 186 29.38 -22.99 -12.49
N LYS A 187 30.44 -22.74 -11.70
CA LYS A 187 31.75 -22.43 -12.24
C LYS A 187 32.27 -23.58 -13.11
N ARG A 188 32.16 -24.83 -12.62
CA ARG A 188 32.54 -26.02 -13.38
C ARG A 188 31.75 -26.16 -14.69
N LEU A 189 30.47 -25.82 -14.67
CA LEU A 189 29.62 -25.86 -15.85
C LEU A 189 30.00 -24.76 -16.87
N GLU A 190 30.27 -23.53 -16.42
CA GLU A 190 30.73 -22.44 -17.29
C GLU A 190 32.11 -22.74 -17.88
N ASP A 191 33.05 -23.29 -17.11
CA ASP A 191 34.37 -23.69 -17.59
C ASP A 191 34.29 -24.78 -18.68
N SER A 192 33.26 -25.62 -18.65
CA SER A 192 33.03 -26.67 -19.66
C SER A 192 32.39 -26.18 -20.97
N LYS A 193 31.87 -24.94 -20.99
CA LYS A 193 31.05 -24.43 -22.09
C LYS A 193 31.83 -24.33 -23.40
N GLY A 194 31.47 -25.17 -24.37
CA GLY A 194 32.12 -25.21 -25.68
C GLY A 194 33.51 -25.83 -25.69
N ASN A 195 33.99 -26.34 -24.55
CA ASN A 195 35.33 -26.89 -24.37
C ASN A 195 35.28 -28.42 -24.40
N LEU A 196 35.29 -29.01 -25.60
CA LEU A 196 35.47 -30.46 -25.77
C LEU A 196 36.96 -30.80 -25.75
N ILE A 197 37.35 -31.65 -24.80
CA ILE A 197 38.74 -32.03 -24.58
C ILE A 197 38.93 -33.47 -25.06
N ALA A 198 39.96 -33.71 -25.87
CA ALA A 198 40.32 -35.06 -26.29
C ALA A 198 40.91 -35.86 -25.11
N SER A 199 40.61 -37.15 -25.04
CA SER A 199 41.23 -38.03 -24.05
C SER A 199 42.73 -38.11 -24.29
N VAL A 200 43.49 -38.27 -23.20
CA VAL A 200 44.93 -38.51 -23.23
C VAL A 200 45.16 -39.99 -23.42
N ASP A 201 45.98 -40.37 -24.41
CA ASP A 201 46.35 -41.76 -24.66
C ASP A 201 47.27 -42.32 -23.56
N ASP A 202 47.33 -43.64 -23.48
CA ASP A 202 48.20 -44.35 -22.53
C ASP A 202 49.68 -44.18 -22.89
N PHE A 203 50.55 -44.05 -21.88
CA PHE A 203 52.00 -43.98 -22.10
C PHE A 203 52.61 -45.38 -22.33
N PRO A 204 53.53 -45.59 -23.29
CA PRO A 204 54.09 -46.90 -23.58
C PRO A 204 54.90 -47.47 -22.42
N TYR A 205 54.67 -48.75 -22.12
CA TYR A 205 55.45 -49.50 -21.14
C TYR A 205 56.82 -49.91 -21.69
N PHE A 206 57.85 -49.80 -20.87
CA PHE A 206 59.15 -50.40 -21.15
C PHE A 206 59.39 -51.61 -20.25
N VAL A 207 59.59 -52.77 -20.86
CA VAL A 207 59.85 -54.03 -20.15
C VAL A 207 61.18 -54.59 -20.63
N PHE A 208 62.02 -55.03 -19.69
CA PHE A 208 63.23 -55.80 -20.00
C PHE A 208 62.85 -57.27 -20.19
N THR A 209 63.42 -57.93 -21.20
CA THR A 209 63.28 -59.38 -21.36
C THR A 209 64.12 -60.11 -20.31
N GLU A 210 63.79 -61.38 -20.03
CA GLU A 210 64.59 -62.19 -19.11
C GLU A 210 66.05 -62.33 -19.59
N GLU A 211 66.25 -62.43 -20.90
CA GLU A 211 67.58 -62.46 -21.54
C GLU A 211 68.36 -61.16 -21.30
N GLU A 212 67.72 -59.99 -21.49
CA GLU A 212 68.34 -58.69 -21.24
C GLU A 212 68.69 -58.49 -19.76
N LEU A 213 67.80 -58.88 -18.85
CA LEU A 213 68.05 -58.81 -17.40
C LEU A 213 69.23 -59.69 -16.98
N THR A 214 69.35 -60.87 -17.59
CA THR A 214 70.47 -61.79 -17.35
C THR A 214 71.77 -61.16 -17.84
N LEU A 215 71.76 -60.65 -19.07
CA LEU A 215 72.90 -60.01 -19.73
C LEU A 215 73.41 -58.77 -18.99
N LEU A 216 72.52 -57.98 -18.39
CA LEU A 216 72.90 -56.82 -17.58
C LEU A 216 73.55 -57.22 -16.25
N LYS A 217 73.07 -58.31 -15.61
CA LYS A 217 73.54 -58.76 -14.29
C LYS A 217 74.85 -59.53 -14.35
N GLU A 218 75.12 -60.23 -15.45
CA GLU A 218 76.31 -61.05 -15.60
C GLU A 218 77.48 -60.25 -16.19
N PRO A 219 78.72 -60.44 -15.70
CA PRO A 219 79.89 -59.81 -16.30
C PRO A 219 80.16 -60.48 -17.65
N LEU A 220 80.26 -59.69 -18.73
CA LEU A 220 80.53 -60.22 -20.07
C LEU A 220 82.04 -60.44 -20.22
N VAL A 221 82.53 -61.54 -19.64
CA VAL A 221 83.95 -61.91 -19.65
C VAL A 221 84.24 -62.79 -20.88
N PRO A 222 85.35 -62.57 -21.58
CA PRO A 222 85.77 -63.40 -22.69
C PRO A 222 85.98 -64.89 -22.32
N ALA A 223 85.44 -65.81 -23.12
CA ALA A 223 85.40 -67.25 -22.84
C ALA A 223 86.59 -68.08 -23.39
N GLY A 224 87.60 -67.44 -24.00
CA GLY A 224 88.73 -68.16 -24.59
C GLY A 224 89.59 -68.97 -23.61
N ASP A 225 90.19 -70.07 -24.07
CA ASP A 225 91.10 -70.94 -23.29
C ASP A 225 92.59 -70.61 -23.49
N SER A 226 92.90 -69.44 -24.06
CA SER A 226 94.28 -69.07 -24.39
C SER A 226 95.07 -68.50 -23.20
N VAL A 227 96.40 -68.45 -23.34
CA VAL A 227 97.30 -67.86 -22.32
C VAL A 227 96.95 -66.39 -22.07
N LEU A 228 96.57 -65.67 -23.14
CA LEU A 228 96.08 -64.30 -23.03
C LEU A 228 94.79 -64.25 -22.21
N ALA A 229 93.82 -65.13 -22.47
CA ALA A 229 92.57 -65.20 -21.71
C ALA A 229 92.77 -65.44 -20.21
N ALA A 230 93.70 -66.34 -19.83
CA ALA A 230 94.07 -66.55 -18.44
C ALA A 230 94.67 -65.29 -17.79
N ALA A 231 95.50 -64.53 -18.53
CA ALA A 231 96.06 -63.26 -18.07
C ALA A 231 94.97 -62.17 -17.93
N VAL A 232 94.04 -62.08 -18.89
CA VAL A 232 92.92 -61.14 -18.87
C VAL A 232 92.03 -61.37 -17.65
N ARG A 233 91.68 -62.63 -17.36
CA ARG A 233 90.87 -62.99 -16.18
C ARG A 233 91.58 -62.63 -14.87
N ARG A 234 92.90 -62.83 -14.79
CA ARG A 234 93.70 -62.50 -13.59
C ARG A 234 93.80 -60.99 -13.36
N LEU A 235 93.93 -60.21 -14.43
CA LEU A 235 94.13 -58.76 -14.36
C LEU A 235 92.81 -57.98 -14.38
N SER A 236 91.68 -58.63 -14.64
CA SER A 236 90.35 -58.03 -14.79
C SER A 236 90.36 -56.83 -15.75
N ASN A 237 91.11 -56.94 -16.85
CA ASN A 237 91.35 -55.85 -17.80
C ASN A 237 90.75 -56.11 -19.20
N SER A 238 89.72 -56.96 -19.31
CA SER A 238 89.05 -57.29 -20.57
C SER A 238 88.61 -56.05 -21.36
N ASP A 239 88.05 -55.07 -20.64
CA ASP A 239 87.48 -53.87 -21.24
C ASP A 239 88.57 -52.89 -21.72
N TRP A 240 89.74 -52.93 -21.07
CA TRP A 240 90.92 -52.21 -21.55
C TRP A 240 91.46 -52.83 -22.85
N ILE A 241 91.48 -54.17 -22.92
CA ILE A 241 91.92 -54.89 -24.13
C ILE A 241 90.93 -54.68 -25.28
N ALA A 242 89.62 -54.76 -25.02
CA ALA A 242 88.57 -54.52 -26.01
C ALA A 242 88.68 -53.11 -26.64
N ARG A 243 88.86 -52.07 -25.79
CA ARG A 243 89.07 -50.70 -26.25
C ARG A 243 90.42 -50.53 -26.97
N GLY A 244 91.46 -51.15 -26.45
CA GLY A 244 92.82 -51.06 -26.97
C GLY A 244 93.04 -51.77 -28.30
N ALA A 245 92.24 -52.79 -28.61
CA ALA A 245 92.34 -53.57 -29.84
C ALA A 245 92.22 -52.70 -31.11
N VAL A 246 91.44 -51.62 -31.06
CA VAL A 246 91.23 -50.70 -32.18
C VAL A 246 92.50 -49.89 -32.52
N TRP A 247 93.39 -49.68 -31.54
CA TRP A 247 94.64 -48.92 -31.74
C TRP A 247 95.83 -49.79 -32.16
N PHE A 248 95.62 -51.10 -32.28
CA PHE A 248 96.68 -52.03 -32.63
C PHE A 248 96.77 -52.21 -34.16
N ASP A 249 97.78 -51.59 -34.77
CA ASP A 249 98.04 -51.66 -36.22
C ASP A 249 99.52 -51.97 -36.48
N GLY A 250 99.80 -53.15 -37.04
CA GLY A 250 101.17 -53.64 -37.31
C GLY A 250 101.80 -54.51 -36.20
N ASP A 251 103.13 -54.50 -36.14
CA ASP A 251 103.98 -55.35 -35.27
C ASP A 251 104.66 -54.57 -34.12
N ILE A 252 104.26 -53.32 -33.91
CA ILE A 252 104.76 -52.47 -32.82
C ILE A 252 103.61 -52.23 -31.85
N CYS A 253 103.80 -52.58 -30.58
CA CYS A 253 102.78 -52.36 -29.57
C CYS A 253 102.55 -50.84 -29.36
N PRO A 254 101.32 -50.31 -29.52
CA PRO A 254 101.04 -48.88 -29.41
C PRO A 254 101.24 -48.34 -27.98
N PHE A 255 101.28 -49.21 -26.96
CA PHE A 255 101.39 -48.80 -25.55
C PHE A 255 102.83 -48.79 -25.04
N CYS A 256 103.58 -49.88 -25.23
CA CYS A 256 104.95 -50.01 -24.72
C CYS A 256 106.03 -49.85 -25.80
N GLN A 257 105.64 -49.66 -27.07
CA GLN A 257 106.53 -49.47 -28.21
C GLN A 257 107.50 -50.65 -28.46
N SER A 258 107.23 -51.81 -27.86
CA SER A 258 108.03 -53.03 -28.05
C SER A 258 107.56 -53.81 -29.28
N PRO A 259 108.47 -54.48 -30.02
CA PRO A 259 108.10 -55.37 -31.11
C PRO A 259 107.28 -56.56 -30.59
N VAL A 260 106.20 -56.88 -31.29
CA VAL A 260 105.31 -58.02 -30.99
C VAL A 260 104.96 -58.76 -32.27
N ASP A 261 104.59 -60.04 -32.19
CA ASP A 261 103.96 -60.74 -33.32
C ASP A 261 102.53 -60.20 -33.47
N GLY A 262 102.36 -59.21 -34.34
CA GLY A 262 101.10 -58.50 -34.46
C GLY A 262 99.99 -59.37 -35.02
N GLU A 263 100.31 -60.32 -35.89
CA GLU A 263 99.33 -61.23 -36.46
C GLU A 263 98.83 -62.24 -35.43
N HIS A 264 99.76 -62.86 -34.69
CA HIS A 264 99.39 -63.78 -33.61
C HIS A 264 98.61 -63.08 -32.50
N LEU A 265 99.04 -61.87 -32.06
CA LEU A 265 98.34 -61.13 -31.02
C LEU A 265 96.94 -60.67 -31.45
N ARG A 266 96.75 -60.27 -32.72
CA ARG A 266 95.42 -59.97 -33.27
C ARG A 266 94.51 -61.20 -33.27
N GLN A 267 95.04 -62.36 -33.65
CA GLN A 267 94.29 -63.61 -33.62
C GLN A 267 93.91 -63.99 -32.17
N GLU A 268 94.82 -63.83 -31.22
CA GLU A 268 94.56 -64.07 -29.79
C GLU A 268 93.52 -63.09 -29.20
N ILE A 269 93.58 -61.80 -29.56
CA ILE A 269 92.58 -60.80 -29.15
C ILE A 269 91.22 -61.09 -29.79
N THR A 270 91.18 -61.48 -31.06
CA THR A 270 89.93 -61.82 -31.77
C THR A 270 89.33 -63.12 -31.22
N ALA A 271 90.15 -64.12 -30.90
CA ALA A 271 89.71 -65.37 -30.27
C ALA A 271 89.22 -65.17 -28.83
N LEU A 272 89.64 -64.08 -28.17
CA LEU A 272 89.13 -63.65 -26.88
C LEU A 272 87.63 -63.33 -26.98
N PHE A 273 87.23 -62.52 -27.97
CA PHE A 273 85.86 -62.03 -28.17
C PHE A 273 85.11 -62.86 -29.21
N ASP A 274 84.61 -64.02 -28.80
CA ASP A 274 83.91 -64.96 -29.68
C ASP A 274 82.51 -64.50 -30.15
N ARG A 275 81.85 -65.33 -30.97
CA ARG A 275 80.49 -65.06 -31.48
C ARG A 275 79.46 -64.86 -30.36
N SER A 276 79.64 -65.48 -29.19
CA SER A 276 78.72 -65.32 -28.07
C SER A 276 78.83 -63.93 -27.46
N TRP A 277 80.06 -63.41 -27.33
CA TRP A 277 80.33 -62.05 -26.90
C TRP A 277 79.78 -61.01 -27.90
N GLU A 278 80.00 -61.21 -29.21
CA GLU A 278 79.47 -60.33 -30.24
C GLU A 278 77.93 -60.31 -30.26
N THR A 279 77.29 -61.47 -30.07
CA THR A 279 75.82 -61.58 -29.99
C THR A 279 75.28 -60.85 -28.76
N ALA A 280 75.91 -61.03 -27.61
CA ALA A 280 75.60 -60.30 -26.38
C ALA A 280 75.76 -58.78 -26.55
N MET A 281 76.85 -58.32 -27.18
CA MET A 281 77.08 -56.89 -27.45
C MET A 281 76.04 -56.31 -28.42
N SER A 282 75.65 -57.08 -29.45
CA SER A 282 74.57 -56.69 -30.36
C SER A 282 73.23 -56.57 -29.63
N ALA A 283 72.90 -57.49 -28.73
CA ALA A 283 71.69 -57.43 -27.92
C ALA A 283 71.67 -56.19 -27.00
N LEU A 284 72.79 -55.84 -26.36
CA LEU A 284 72.91 -54.61 -25.55
C LEU A 284 72.71 -53.34 -26.39
N ARG A 285 73.27 -53.28 -27.60
CA ARG A 285 73.07 -52.13 -28.51
C ARG A 285 71.63 -52.02 -29.00
N GLN A 286 70.95 -53.14 -29.23
CA GLN A 286 69.52 -53.14 -29.54
C GLN A 286 68.68 -52.65 -28.37
N LEU A 287 69.03 -53.06 -27.14
CA LEU A 287 68.42 -52.56 -25.91
C LEU A 287 68.62 -51.05 -25.75
N GLU A 288 69.84 -50.54 -25.95
CA GLU A 288 70.16 -49.10 -25.91
C GLU A 288 69.33 -48.31 -26.93
N LYS A 289 69.22 -48.82 -28.16
CA LYS A 289 68.39 -48.22 -29.21
C LYS A 289 66.91 -48.16 -28.79
N ARG A 290 66.34 -49.28 -28.32
CA ARG A 290 64.95 -49.34 -27.86
C ARG A 290 64.68 -48.39 -26.69
N HIS A 291 65.65 -48.25 -25.78
CA HIS A 291 65.57 -47.32 -24.67
C HIS A 291 65.66 -45.85 -25.13
N SER A 292 66.44 -45.56 -26.19
CA SER A 292 66.50 -44.23 -26.78
C SER A 292 65.20 -43.85 -27.51
N GLU A 293 64.55 -44.80 -28.18
CA GLU A 293 63.23 -44.62 -28.80
C GLU A 293 62.18 -44.32 -27.71
N TRP A 294 62.13 -45.14 -26.66
CA TRP A 294 61.23 -44.91 -25.52
C TRP A 294 61.46 -43.56 -24.83
N LYS A 295 62.72 -43.08 -24.78
CA LYS A 295 63.04 -41.75 -24.24
C LYS A 295 62.41 -40.63 -25.07
N SER A 296 62.35 -40.77 -26.40
CA SER A 296 61.74 -39.76 -27.26
C SER A 296 60.23 -39.62 -27.06
N ASP A 297 59.56 -40.70 -26.64
CA ASP A 297 58.12 -40.69 -26.33
C ASP A 297 57.78 -39.76 -25.16
N PHE A 298 58.70 -39.55 -24.20
CA PHE A 298 58.45 -38.67 -23.05
C PHE A 298 58.23 -37.21 -23.45
N GLU A 299 59.04 -36.69 -24.38
CA GLU A 299 58.94 -35.30 -24.82
C GLU A 299 57.64 -35.06 -25.59
N GLN A 300 57.32 -35.95 -26.55
CA GLN A 300 56.08 -35.89 -27.32
C GLN A 300 54.84 -36.04 -26.43
N PHE A 301 54.88 -36.96 -25.46
CA PHE A 301 53.78 -37.13 -24.52
C PHE A 301 53.61 -35.92 -23.61
N ARG A 302 54.72 -35.34 -23.11
CA ARG A 302 54.69 -34.13 -22.28
C ARG A 302 54.09 -32.94 -23.02
N GLU A 303 54.43 -32.75 -24.29
CA GLU A 303 53.79 -31.72 -25.14
C GLU A 303 52.29 -31.95 -25.25
N THR A 304 51.87 -33.18 -25.57
CA THR A 304 50.46 -33.54 -25.72
C THR A 304 49.68 -33.28 -24.42
N VAL A 305 50.20 -33.73 -23.28
CA VAL A 305 49.58 -33.53 -21.96
C VAL A 305 49.50 -32.05 -21.58
N ASN A 306 50.52 -31.25 -21.92
CA ASN A 306 50.51 -29.80 -21.65
C ASN A 306 49.48 -29.02 -22.48
N THR A 307 49.03 -29.55 -23.62
CA THR A 307 47.93 -28.92 -24.38
C THR A 307 46.55 -29.12 -23.73
N CYS A 308 46.43 -30.05 -22.78
CA CYS A 308 45.17 -30.33 -22.09
C CYS A 308 44.84 -29.22 -21.07
N PRO A 309 43.70 -28.51 -21.20
CA PRO A 309 43.35 -27.39 -20.30
C PRO A 309 43.19 -27.76 -18.83
N LEU A 310 42.98 -29.06 -18.52
CA LEU A 310 42.81 -29.56 -17.15
C LEU A 310 44.15 -29.92 -16.49
N VAL A 311 45.26 -29.77 -17.20
CA VAL A 311 46.61 -30.02 -16.72
C VAL A 311 47.25 -28.69 -16.34
N ASN A 312 47.81 -28.63 -15.14
CA ASN A 312 48.64 -27.54 -14.67
C ASN A 312 50.04 -28.07 -14.29
N ALA A 313 50.94 -27.18 -13.87
CA ALA A 313 52.30 -27.53 -13.48
C ALA A 313 52.36 -28.58 -12.35
N ASP A 314 51.36 -28.60 -11.47
CA ASP A 314 51.25 -29.53 -10.33
C ASP A 314 50.46 -30.81 -10.66
N SER A 315 50.20 -31.08 -11.95
CA SER A 315 49.43 -32.24 -12.37
C SER A 315 50.10 -33.55 -11.95
N PRO A 316 49.38 -34.49 -11.30
CA PRO A 316 49.90 -35.81 -10.97
C PRO A 316 50.47 -36.55 -12.19
N VAL A 317 49.92 -36.34 -13.38
CA VAL A 317 50.41 -36.97 -14.62
C VAL A 317 51.84 -36.49 -14.94
N LEU A 318 52.11 -35.19 -14.86
CA LEU A 318 53.44 -34.63 -15.14
C LEU A 318 54.46 -35.04 -14.07
N ALA A 319 54.03 -35.11 -12.80
CA ALA A 319 54.88 -35.59 -11.70
C ALA A 319 55.28 -37.06 -11.92
N ARG A 320 54.32 -37.95 -12.16
CA ARG A 320 54.58 -39.38 -12.41
C ARG A 320 55.36 -39.63 -13.69
N LEU A 321 55.12 -38.83 -14.73
CA LEU A 321 55.90 -38.88 -15.97
C LEU A 321 57.37 -38.55 -15.71
N SER A 322 57.64 -37.53 -14.90
CA SER A 322 59.00 -37.10 -14.57
C SER A 322 59.73 -38.11 -13.67
N GLU A 323 59.02 -38.76 -12.74
CA GLU A 323 59.56 -39.88 -11.94
C GLU A 323 59.96 -41.07 -12.84
N LEU A 324 59.08 -41.44 -13.79
CA LEU A 324 59.36 -42.49 -14.75
C LEU A 324 60.53 -42.14 -15.68
N GLU A 325 60.59 -40.89 -16.14
CA GLU A 325 61.68 -40.37 -16.99
C GLU A 325 63.03 -40.43 -16.27
N GLN A 326 63.07 -40.09 -14.98
CA GLN A 326 64.29 -40.19 -14.17
C GLN A 326 64.79 -41.63 -14.05
N LYS A 327 63.91 -42.60 -13.78
CA LYS A 327 64.29 -44.02 -13.77
C LYS A 327 64.75 -44.50 -15.14
N GLY A 328 64.08 -44.05 -16.21
CA GLY A 328 64.52 -44.28 -17.58
C GLY A 328 65.93 -43.75 -17.82
N LEU A 329 66.23 -42.52 -17.41
CA LEU A 329 67.55 -41.93 -17.58
C LEU A 329 68.63 -42.70 -16.81
N ILE A 330 68.35 -43.15 -15.59
CA ILE A 330 69.25 -43.99 -14.79
C ILE A 330 69.55 -45.30 -15.54
N ASN A 331 68.51 -45.97 -16.05
CA ASN A 331 68.66 -47.22 -16.80
C ASN A 331 69.41 -47.00 -18.11
N GLN A 332 69.15 -45.92 -18.85
CA GLN A 332 69.86 -45.59 -20.08
C GLN A 332 71.36 -45.41 -19.82
N ASN A 333 71.71 -44.63 -18.79
CA ASN A 333 73.11 -44.41 -18.41
C ASN A 333 73.78 -45.71 -17.98
N ALA A 334 73.06 -46.56 -17.25
CA ALA A 334 73.55 -47.87 -16.84
C ALA A 334 73.80 -48.77 -18.07
N VAL A 335 72.84 -48.89 -19.00
CA VAL A 335 73.02 -49.65 -20.25
C VAL A 335 74.19 -49.12 -21.07
N SER A 336 74.33 -47.79 -21.19
CA SER A 336 75.45 -47.16 -21.88
C SER A 336 76.80 -47.50 -21.22
N GLN A 337 76.84 -47.50 -19.88
CA GLN A 337 78.01 -47.93 -19.11
C GLN A 337 78.32 -49.42 -19.35
N LYS A 338 77.31 -50.30 -19.39
CA LYS A 338 77.50 -51.73 -19.69
C LYS A 338 78.08 -51.94 -21.08
N ILE A 339 77.69 -51.15 -22.07
CA ILE A 339 78.23 -51.24 -23.43
C ILE A 339 79.69 -50.76 -23.46
N ALA A 340 80.01 -49.69 -22.73
CA ALA A 340 81.37 -49.16 -22.64
C ALA A 340 82.33 -50.06 -21.82
N GLU A 341 81.80 -50.70 -20.78
CA GLU A 341 82.51 -51.55 -19.81
C GLU A 341 81.73 -52.87 -19.60
N PRO A 342 81.82 -53.82 -20.54
CA PRO A 342 81.00 -55.05 -20.53
C PRO A 342 81.25 -55.96 -19.32
N SER A 343 82.39 -55.81 -18.65
CA SER A 343 82.70 -56.54 -17.43
C SER A 343 81.88 -56.09 -16.21
N VAL A 344 81.25 -54.91 -16.24
CA VAL A 344 80.49 -54.34 -15.10
C VAL A 344 79.13 -55.03 -14.97
N CYS A 345 78.76 -55.44 -13.76
CA CYS A 345 77.41 -55.93 -13.46
C CYS A 345 76.46 -54.78 -13.16
N ILE A 346 75.28 -54.80 -13.77
CA ILE A 346 74.25 -53.77 -13.61
C ILE A 346 72.94 -54.41 -13.15
N HIS A 347 72.33 -53.76 -12.16
CA HIS A 347 70.98 -54.06 -11.72
C HIS A 347 70.05 -52.95 -12.22
N PRO A 348 69.35 -53.15 -13.35
CA PRO A 348 68.43 -52.13 -13.86
C PRO A 348 67.28 -51.92 -12.87
N GLN A 349 66.82 -50.68 -12.77
CA GLN A 349 65.64 -50.36 -11.98
C GLN A 349 64.40 -50.70 -12.80
N LEU A 350 63.57 -51.61 -12.29
CA LEU A 350 62.29 -51.91 -12.94
C LEU A 350 61.38 -50.67 -12.85
N THR A 351 60.70 -50.37 -13.96
CA THR A 351 59.84 -49.19 -14.14
C THR A 351 58.35 -49.52 -14.12
N LEU A 352 57.99 -50.78 -13.82
CA LEU A 352 56.60 -51.26 -13.89
C LEU A 352 55.69 -50.50 -12.92
N ASP A 353 56.15 -50.28 -11.68
CA ASP A 353 55.37 -49.60 -10.63
C ASP A 353 55.13 -48.13 -11.00
N GLU A 354 56.16 -47.42 -11.47
CA GLU A 354 56.03 -46.02 -11.93
C GLU A 354 55.16 -45.91 -13.18
N SER A 355 55.29 -46.86 -14.11
CA SER A 355 54.44 -46.91 -15.31
C SER A 355 52.98 -47.13 -14.93
N GLN A 356 52.69 -48.04 -13.99
CA GLN A 356 51.33 -48.23 -13.47
C GLN A 356 50.82 -46.98 -12.74
N SER A 357 51.66 -46.31 -11.95
CA SER A 357 51.29 -45.07 -11.27
C SER A 357 50.94 -43.95 -12.26
N LEU A 358 51.72 -43.83 -13.34
CA LEU A 358 51.44 -42.89 -14.43
C LEU A 358 50.11 -43.23 -15.12
N GLN A 359 49.86 -44.50 -15.46
CA GLN A 359 48.61 -44.90 -16.10
C GLN A 359 47.39 -44.67 -15.21
N GLN A 360 47.51 -44.87 -13.90
CA GLN A 360 46.45 -44.52 -12.94
C GLN A 360 46.18 -43.01 -12.94
N ALA A 361 47.23 -42.18 -13.00
CA ALA A 361 47.09 -40.73 -13.10
C ALA A 361 46.42 -40.30 -14.43
N ILE A 362 46.77 -40.94 -15.55
CA ILE A 362 46.16 -40.71 -16.87
C ILE A 362 44.68 -41.11 -16.84
N ALA A 363 44.35 -42.28 -16.31
CA ALA A 363 42.96 -42.74 -16.16
C ALA A 363 42.14 -41.75 -15.31
N ALA A 364 42.69 -41.27 -14.20
CA ALA A 364 42.03 -40.27 -13.35
C ALA A 364 41.82 -38.93 -14.09
N LEU A 365 42.76 -38.50 -14.93
CA LEU A 365 42.62 -37.32 -15.78
C LEU A 365 41.53 -37.53 -16.84
N ASN A 366 41.52 -38.68 -17.52
CA ASN A 366 40.50 -39.02 -18.52
C ASN A 366 39.09 -39.09 -17.93
N MET A 367 38.93 -39.51 -16.68
CA MET A 367 37.65 -39.41 -15.98
C MET A 367 37.19 -37.96 -15.80
N LYS A 368 38.10 -37.03 -15.47
CA LYS A 368 37.78 -35.59 -15.40
C LYS A 368 37.42 -35.01 -16.78
N ILE A 369 38.14 -35.42 -17.83
CA ILE A 369 37.87 -35.04 -19.22
C ILE A 369 36.48 -35.51 -19.65
N SER A 370 36.15 -36.77 -19.37
CA SER A 370 34.84 -37.35 -19.69
C SER A 370 33.70 -36.58 -19.02
N GLU A 371 33.85 -36.25 -17.73
CA GLU A 371 32.85 -35.44 -17.02
C GLU A 371 32.72 -34.03 -17.58
N ASN A 372 33.84 -33.36 -17.89
CA ASN A 372 33.81 -32.05 -18.57
C ASN A 372 33.07 -32.13 -19.92
N ASN A 373 33.36 -33.14 -20.73
CA ASN A 373 32.73 -33.33 -22.03
C ASN A 373 31.22 -33.65 -21.91
N ARG A 374 30.82 -34.35 -20.85
CA ARG A 374 29.40 -34.59 -20.52
C ARG A 374 28.68 -33.28 -20.23
N LEU A 375 29.27 -32.43 -19.38
CA LEU A 375 28.74 -31.09 -19.07
C LEU A 375 28.69 -30.20 -20.32
N ALA A 376 29.75 -30.18 -21.13
CA ALA A 376 29.83 -29.39 -22.36
C ALA A 376 28.73 -29.77 -23.37
N LYS A 377 28.49 -31.08 -23.58
CA LYS A 377 27.46 -31.58 -24.50
C LYS A 377 26.04 -31.27 -24.02
N ASN A 378 25.81 -31.33 -22.71
CA ASN A 378 24.48 -31.16 -22.11
C ASN A 378 24.30 -29.79 -21.44
N TYR A 379 25.13 -28.80 -21.77
CA TYR A 379 25.25 -27.53 -21.03
C TYR A 379 23.90 -26.85 -20.78
N ALA A 380 23.03 -26.76 -21.80
CA ALA A 380 21.73 -26.12 -21.64
C ALA A 380 20.81 -26.85 -20.64
N ALA A 381 20.80 -28.19 -20.67
CA ALA A 381 19.99 -29.01 -19.77
C ALA A 381 20.55 -28.97 -18.34
N GLU A 382 21.87 -29.10 -18.18
CA GLU A 382 22.55 -29.01 -16.88
C GLU A 382 22.37 -27.64 -16.25
N ARG A 383 22.44 -26.56 -17.05
CA ARG A 383 22.18 -25.20 -16.57
C ARG A 383 20.75 -25.02 -16.09
N ALA A 384 19.77 -25.63 -16.78
CA ALA A 384 18.37 -25.60 -16.36
C ALA A 384 18.16 -26.37 -15.04
N LEU A 385 18.73 -27.58 -14.93
CA LEU A 385 18.68 -28.39 -13.70
C LEU A 385 19.32 -27.66 -12.52
N LEU A 386 20.46 -27.01 -12.73
CA LEU A 386 21.13 -26.21 -11.71
C LEU A 386 20.29 -24.99 -11.30
N THR A 387 19.65 -24.33 -12.28
CA THR A 387 18.71 -23.22 -12.02
C THR A 387 17.54 -23.68 -11.15
N ASP A 388 16.96 -24.86 -11.43
CA ASP A 388 15.87 -25.43 -10.64
C ASP A 388 16.34 -25.79 -9.22
N ARG A 389 17.56 -26.30 -9.06
CA ARG A 389 18.17 -26.57 -7.75
C ARG A 389 18.39 -25.30 -6.94
N VAL A 390 18.79 -24.19 -7.56
CA VAL A 390 18.90 -22.88 -6.89
C VAL A 390 17.55 -22.47 -6.30
N TYR A 391 16.47 -22.53 -7.10
CA TYR A 391 15.13 -22.20 -6.61
C TYR A 391 14.64 -23.17 -5.53
N ALA A 392 14.91 -24.46 -5.68
CA ALA A 392 14.57 -25.48 -4.68
C ALA A 392 15.32 -25.26 -3.35
N HIS A 393 16.55 -24.75 -3.41
CA HIS A 393 17.32 -24.38 -2.23
C HIS A 393 16.78 -23.12 -1.55
N ILE A 394 16.49 -22.06 -2.32
CA ILE A 394 15.84 -20.84 -1.78
C ILE A 394 14.50 -21.18 -1.11
N ARG A 395 13.72 -22.10 -1.70
CA ARG A 395 12.48 -22.58 -1.12
C ARG A 395 12.71 -23.30 0.21
N HIS A 396 13.76 -24.11 0.30
CA HIS A 396 14.15 -24.78 1.55
C HIS A 396 14.56 -23.76 2.63
N LEU A 397 15.38 -22.76 2.30
CA LEU A 397 15.77 -21.68 3.23
C LEU A 397 14.59 -20.84 3.74
N SER A 398 13.48 -20.86 3.01
CA SER A 398 12.27 -20.09 3.31
C SER A 398 11.09 -20.99 3.70
N SER A 399 11.34 -22.24 4.12
CA SER A 399 10.29 -23.21 4.43
C SER A 399 9.32 -22.70 5.50
N ASP A 400 9.87 -22.08 6.54
CA ASP A 400 9.11 -21.62 7.69
C ASP A 400 8.19 -20.47 7.28
N ALA A 401 8.71 -19.50 6.52
CA ALA A 401 7.97 -18.40 5.94
C ALA A 401 6.83 -18.87 5.02
N ILE A 402 7.06 -19.92 4.23
CA ILE A 402 6.06 -20.47 3.31
C ILE A 402 4.95 -21.20 4.08
N GLU A 403 5.29 -21.93 5.15
CA GLU A 403 4.31 -22.65 5.96
C GLU A 403 3.50 -21.72 6.88
N GLU A 404 4.13 -20.68 7.42
CA GLU A 404 3.46 -19.59 8.13
C GLU A 404 2.44 -18.90 7.21
N GLN A 405 2.87 -18.46 6.03
CA GLN A 405 1.98 -17.88 5.02
C GLN A 405 0.83 -18.84 4.67
N ARG A 406 1.10 -20.13 4.50
CA ARG A 406 0.07 -21.13 4.16
C ARG A 406 -0.99 -21.23 5.25
N THR A 407 -0.57 -21.23 6.51
CA THR A 407 -1.45 -21.34 7.67
C THR A 407 -2.31 -20.08 7.79
N GLU A 408 -1.70 -18.90 7.69
CA GLU A 408 -2.42 -17.62 7.76
C GLU A 408 -3.40 -17.42 6.59
N LEU A 409 -2.97 -17.70 5.36
CA LEU A 409 -3.85 -17.60 4.19
C LEU A 409 -5.04 -18.55 4.29
N LYS A 410 -4.85 -19.76 4.84
CA LYS A 410 -5.95 -20.69 5.06
C LYS A 410 -6.97 -20.12 6.05
N ALA A 411 -6.52 -19.61 7.19
CA ALA A 411 -7.39 -18.98 8.17
C ALA A 411 -8.15 -17.76 7.60
N LEU A 412 -7.47 -16.93 6.79
CA LEU A 412 -8.09 -15.80 6.11
C LEU A 412 -9.10 -16.23 5.05
N GLN A 413 -8.84 -17.34 4.34
CA GLN A 413 -9.74 -17.88 3.32
C GLN A 413 -11.00 -18.48 3.94
N ASP A 414 -10.87 -19.21 5.07
CA ASP A 414 -12.00 -19.72 5.85
C ASP A 414 -12.87 -18.56 6.39
N TYR A 415 -12.23 -17.50 6.91
CA TYR A 415 -12.94 -16.30 7.35
C TYR A 415 -13.67 -15.58 6.21
N ARG A 416 -13.04 -15.49 5.03
CA ARG A 416 -13.67 -14.92 3.83
C ARG A 416 -14.91 -15.71 3.42
N GLN A 417 -14.84 -17.04 3.41
CA GLN A 417 -15.98 -17.88 3.06
C GLN A 417 -17.17 -17.64 3.99
N ALA A 418 -16.92 -17.48 5.30
CA ALA A 418 -17.96 -17.13 6.26
C ALA A 418 -18.61 -15.75 5.96
N LEU A 419 -17.80 -14.75 5.59
CA LEU A 419 -18.29 -13.43 5.21
C LEU A 419 -19.10 -13.45 3.90
N GLU A 420 -18.72 -14.28 2.93
CA GLU A 420 -19.44 -14.43 1.65
C GLU A 420 -20.82 -15.08 1.88
N VAL A 421 -20.89 -16.13 2.71
CA VAL A 421 -22.18 -16.73 3.12
C VAL A 421 -23.07 -15.69 3.79
N LYS A 422 -22.52 -14.93 4.75
CA LYS A 422 -23.25 -13.85 5.43
C LYS A 422 -23.71 -12.76 4.46
N SER A 423 -22.94 -12.45 3.42
CA SER A 423 -23.32 -11.47 2.40
C SER A 423 -24.53 -11.91 1.59
N VAL A 424 -24.67 -13.21 1.31
CA VAL A 424 -25.83 -13.75 0.60
C VAL A 424 -27.06 -13.68 1.50
N GLU A 425 -26.94 -14.15 2.75
CA GLU A 425 -28.00 -14.11 3.75
C GLU A 425 -28.56 -12.69 3.96
N LEU A 426 -27.68 -11.69 4.18
CA LEU A 426 -28.09 -10.30 4.37
C LEU A 426 -28.83 -9.75 3.14
N ARG A 427 -28.41 -10.12 1.93
CA ARG A 427 -29.06 -9.67 0.68
C ARG A 427 -30.45 -10.27 0.53
N GLU A 428 -30.62 -11.54 0.85
CA GLU A 428 -31.92 -12.23 0.82
C GLU A 428 -32.89 -11.64 1.85
N ASN A 429 -32.40 -11.35 3.07
CA ASN A 429 -33.20 -10.71 4.11
C ASN A 429 -33.70 -9.31 3.69
N ILE A 430 -32.82 -8.48 3.13
CA ILE A 430 -33.19 -7.14 2.62
C ILE A 430 -34.24 -7.26 1.51
N ALA A 431 -34.02 -8.13 0.52
CA ALA A 431 -34.94 -8.31 -0.59
C ALA A 431 -36.33 -8.81 -0.12
N THR A 432 -36.36 -9.66 0.89
CA THR A 432 -37.60 -10.17 1.49
C THR A 432 -38.36 -9.04 2.21
N ALA A 433 -37.67 -8.25 3.05
CA ALA A 433 -38.26 -7.11 3.73
C ALA A 433 -38.80 -6.05 2.75
N GLU A 434 -38.05 -5.72 1.70
CA GLU A 434 -38.50 -4.76 0.67
C GLU A 434 -39.75 -5.24 -0.07
N LYS A 435 -39.85 -6.54 -0.34
CA LYS A 435 -41.04 -7.14 -0.98
C LYS A 435 -42.26 -7.07 -0.07
N GLU A 436 -42.09 -7.32 1.23
CA GLU A 436 -43.17 -7.21 2.22
C GLU A 436 -43.64 -5.76 2.41
N ILE A 437 -42.70 -4.82 2.47
CA ILE A 437 -42.97 -3.37 2.52
C ILE A 437 -43.80 -2.96 1.29
N ALA A 438 -43.38 -3.34 0.09
CA ALA A 438 -44.09 -3.00 -1.15
C ALA A 438 -45.52 -3.58 -1.17
N ALA A 439 -45.70 -4.82 -0.71
CA ALA A 439 -47.02 -5.45 -0.61
C ALA A 439 -47.95 -4.71 0.37
N LYS A 440 -47.47 -4.37 1.58
CA LYS A 440 -48.24 -3.63 2.59
C LYS A 440 -48.58 -2.20 2.17
N TYR A 441 -47.70 -1.53 1.44
CA TYR A 441 -48.03 -0.22 0.87
C TYR A 441 -49.16 -0.32 -0.16
N SER A 442 -49.13 -1.31 -1.05
CA SER A 442 -50.13 -1.45 -2.13
C SER A 442 -51.58 -1.61 -1.62
N SER A 443 -51.78 -2.14 -0.41
CA SER A 443 -53.09 -2.38 0.18
C SER A 443 -53.69 -1.20 0.97
N THR A 444 -52.94 -0.11 1.20
CA THR A 444 -53.19 0.80 2.35
C THR A 444 -53.32 2.29 1.95
N VAL A 445 -53.11 2.63 0.67
CA VAL A 445 -53.03 4.01 0.19
C VAL A 445 -54.41 4.61 -0.14
N ASN A 446 -54.74 5.77 0.46
CA ASN A 446 -55.97 6.56 0.21
C ASN A 446 -55.62 8.02 -0.13
N ILE A 447 -56.14 8.56 -1.24
CA ILE A 447 -55.92 9.95 -1.67
C ILE A 447 -56.76 10.96 -0.86
N ASN A 448 -57.87 10.51 -0.27
CA ASN A 448 -58.81 11.39 0.42
C ASN A 448 -58.23 11.95 1.73
N SER A 449 -57.35 11.20 2.41
CA SER A 449 -56.69 11.67 3.64
C SER A 449 -55.75 12.84 3.35
N THR A 450 -55.03 12.83 2.24
CA THR A 450 -54.16 13.95 1.83
C THR A 450 -54.98 15.23 1.61
N ILE A 451 -56.12 15.12 0.92
CA ILE A 451 -57.01 16.26 0.64
C ILE A 451 -57.55 16.84 1.96
N GLN A 452 -57.97 15.97 2.88
CA GLN A 452 -58.44 16.39 4.21
C GLN A 452 -57.34 17.09 5.02
N ASN A 453 -56.11 16.56 5.03
CA ASN A 453 -54.99 17.16 5.75
C ASN A 453 -54.68 18.58 5.25
N ILE A 454 -54.60 18.77 3.93
CA ILE A 454 -54.31 20.08 3.33
C ILE A 454 -55.43 21.06 3.64
N ASN A 455 -56.70 20.66 3.47
CA ASN A 455 -57.84 21.54 3.74
C ASN A 455 -57.95 21.89 5.24
N ASN A 456 -57.71 20.94 6.14
CA ASN A 456 -57.69 21.19 7.59
C ASN A 456 -56.57 22.18 7.98
N ALA A 457 -55.40 22.08 7.34
CA ALA A 457 -54.29 23.01 7.55
C ALA A 457 -54.61 24.42 7.03
N LEU A 458 -55.30 24.55 5.89
CA LEU A 458 -55.78 25.84 5.40
C LEU A 458 -56.79 26.48 6.36
N THR A 459 -57.78 25.71 6.83
CA THR A 459 -58.79 26.19 7.79
C THR A 459 -58.17 26.56 9.14
N SER A 460 -57.19 25.80 9.65
CA SER A 460 -56.52 26.12 10.92
C SER A 460 -55.68 27.41 10.84
N MET A 461 -55.17 27.73 9.64
CA MET A 461 -54.50 29.00 9.33
C MET A 461 -55.48 30.15 9.02
N GLY A 462 -56.79 29.92 9.15
CA GLY A 462 -57.84 30.92 8.93
C GLY A 462 -58.13 31.21 7.46
N ILE A 463 -57.76 30.31 6.54
CA ILE A 463 -58.00 30.45 5.09
C ILE A 463 -59.16 29.55 4.69
N ASP A 464 -60.34 30.15 4.55
CA ASP A 464 -61.56 29.47 4.06
C ASP A 464 -61.93 29.89 2.62
N SER A 465 -61.12 30.73 1.98
CA SER A 465 -61.39 31.32 0.67
C SER A 465 -61.27 30.32 -0.49
N PHE A 466 -60.52 29.23 -0.32
CA PHE A 466 -60.34 28.15 -1.31
C PHE A 466 -60.03 26.81 -0.62
N HIS A 467 -60.27 25.70 -1.33
CA HIS A 467 -59.98 24.34 -0.88
C HIS A 467 -59.61 23.43 -2.06
N ILE A 468 -58.99 22.28 -1.76
CA ILE A 468 -58.67 21.24 -2.74
C ILE A 468 -59.80 20.21 -2.82
N VAL A 469 -60.17 19.80 -4.03
CA VAL A 469 -61.16 18.74 -4.30
C VAL A 469 -60.61 17.70 -5.30
N PRO A 470 -61.05 16.44 -5.23
CA PRO A 470 -60.67 15.43 -6.22
C PRO A 470 -61.21 15.76 -7.61
N CYS A 471 -60.46 15.41 -8.66
CA CYS A 471 -60.85 15.59 -10.06
C CYS A 471 -61.15 14.23 -10.72
N GLU A 472 -62.27 14.13 -11.44
CA GLU A 472 -62.68 12.89 -12.13
C GLU A 472 -62.01 12.72 -13.52
N GLU A 473 -61.46 13.79 -14.11
CA GLU A 473 -60.90 13.78 -15.47
C GLU A 473 -59.44 13.26 -15.55
N GLY A 474 -58.79 13.05 -14.41
CA GLY A 474 -57.45 12.47 -14.31
C GLY A 474 -57.40 11.40 -13.24
N VAL A 475 -56.80 10.24 -13.55
CA VAL A 475 -56.63 9.15 -12.58
C VAL A 475 -55.97 9.69 -11.31
N GLU A 476 -56.72 9.69 -10.20
CA GLU A 476 -56.20 10.01 -8.85
C GLU A 476 -55.50 11.37 -8.79
N SER A 477 -56.23 12.43 -9.16
CA SER A 477 -55.74 13.81 -9.22
C SER A 477 -56.65 14.78 -8.47
N TYR A 478 -56.14 15.97 -8.11
CA TYR A 478 -56.91 17.00 -7.42
C TYR A 478 -56.84 18.35 -8.12
N ARG A 479 -57.76 19.25 -7.74
CA ARG A 479 -57.85 20.61 -8.27
C ARG A 479 -58.24 21.61 -7.18
N LEU A 480 -57.93 22.88 -7.40
CA LEU A 480 -58.36 23.98 -6.54
C LEU A 480 -59.80 24.42 -6.86
N SER A 481 -60.57 24.75 -5.82
CA SER A 481 -61.96 25.21 -5.89
C SER A 481 -62.24 26.35 -4.90
N ARG A 482 -63.17 27.25 -5.25
CA ARG A 482 -63.72 28.30 -4.36
C ARG A 482 -65.20 28.07 -4.12
N ALA A 483 -65.69 28.46 -2.93
CA ALA A 483 -67.11 28.36 -2.61
C ALA A 483 -67.95 29.27 -3.54
N GLY A 484 -68.80 28.67 -4.38
CA GLY A 484 -69.77 29.39 -5.23
C GLY A 484 -69.33 29.72 -6.65
N GLU A 485 -68.14 29.33 -7.11
CA GLU A 485 -67.69 29.52 -8.50
C GLU A 485 -67.75 28.22 -9.33
N SER A 486 -68.04 28.34 -10.63
CA SER A 486 -68.04 27.21 -11.57
C SER A 486 -66.64 26.61 -11.75
N THR A 487 -66.56 25.28 -11.81
CA THR A 487 -65.37 24.43 -11.98
C THR A 487 -64.58 24.63 -13.29
N GLU A 488 -64.78 25.71 -14.04
CA GLU A 488 -64.08 25.96 -15.33
C GLU A 488 -62.99 27.03 -15.24
N ARG A 489 -62.92 27.83 -14.17
CA ARG A 489 -61.90 28.88 -14.04
C ARG A 489 -60.66 28.40 -13.28
N PRO A 490 -59.43 28.73 -13.74
CA PRO A 490 -58.20 28.40 -13.02
C PRO A 490 -58.08 29.28 -11.77
N VAL A 491 -58.56 28.75 -10.64
CA VAL A 491 -58.56 29.44 -9.32
C VAL A 491 -57.15 29.89 -8.93
N PHE A 492 -56.11 29.12 -9.27
CA PHE A 492 -54.73 29.43 -8.91
C PHE A 492 -54.25 30.81 -9.37
N GLN A 493 -54.65 31.26 -10.57
CA GLN A 493 -54.26 32.58 -11.08
C GLN A 493 -54.91 33.74 -10.32
N THR A 494 -55.98 33.47 -9.56
CA THR A 494 -56.72 34.45 -8.76
C THR A 494 -56.27 34.52 -7.30
N LEU A 495 -55.33 33.65 -6.89
CA LEU A 495 -54.72 33.66 -5.56
C LEU A 495 -53.63 34.72 -5.48
N SER A 496 -53.44 35.29 -4.29
CA SER A 496 -52.26 36.11 -4.00
C SER A 496 -50.98 35.27 -4.06
N GLU A 497 -49.83 35.92 -4.29
CA GLU A 497 -48.54 35.22 -4.31
C GLU A 497 -48.26 34.47 -3.01
N GLY A 498 -48.63 35.04 -1.86
CA GLY A 498 -48.53 34.36 -0.57
C GLY A 498 -49.41 33.10 -0.46
N GLU A 499 -50.67 33.16 -0.90
CA GLU A 499 -51.57 31.99 -0.90
C GLU A 499 -51.06 30.88 -1.84
N LYS A 500 -50.50 31.24 -3.00
CA LYS A 500 -49.88 30.28 -3.93
C LYS A 500 -48.69 29.56 -3.28
N THR A 501 -47.81 30.31 -2.61
CA THR A 501 -46.68 29.73 -1.87
C THR A 501 -47.15 28.82 -0.75
N LEU A 502 -48.17 29.22 0.00
CA LEU A 502 -48.68 28.44 1.13
C LEU A 502 -49.30 27.12 0.70
N ILE A 503 -50.16 27.12 -0.32
CA ILE A 503 -50.80 25.88 -0.79
C ILE A 503 -49.78 24.93 -1.41
N ALA A 504 -48.81 25.45 -2.17
CA ALA A 504 -47.70 24.66 -2.69
C ALA A 504 -46.83 24.10 -1.57
N PHE A 505 -46.64 24.86 -0.49
CA PHE A 505 -45.89 24.41 0.67
C PHE A 505 -46.61 23.29 1.43
N LEU A 506 -47.91 23.43 1.70
CA LEU A 506 -48.71 22.36 2.31
C LEU A 506 -48.72 21.09 1.45
N TYR A 507 -48.83 21.27 0.12
CA TYR A 507 -48.71 20.17 -0.82
C TYR A 507 -47.33 19.50 -0.75
N PHE A 508 -46.26 20.29 -0.65
CA PHE A 508 -44.90 19.78 -0.48
C PHE A 508 -44.71 19.02 0.84
N ILE A 509 -45.30 19.49 1.94
CA ILE A 509 -45.32 18.77 3.21
C ILE A 509 -45.94 17.38 3.04
N GLU A 510 -47.10 17.28 2.41
CA GLU A 510 -47.72 15.98 2.16
C GLU A 510 -46.89 15.13 1.16
N THR A 511 -46.21 15.75 0.20
CA THR A 511 -45.29 15.06 -0.73
C THR A 511 -44.11 14.43 0.02
N CYS A 512 -43.63 15.09 1.08
CA CYS A 512 -42.60 14.55 1.97
C CYS A 512 -43.12 13.41 2.86
N LYS A 513 -44.42 13.37 3.17
CA LYS A 513 -45.06 12.28 3.93
C LYS A 513 -45.43 11.07 3.07
N GLY A 514 -45.71 11.28 1.80
CA GLY A 514 -46.28 10.29 0.89
C GLY A 514 -45.38 9.89 -0.29
N ARG A 515 -45.95 9.08 -1.19
CA ARG A 515 -45.35 8.76 -2.50
C ARG A 515 -46.14 9.42 -3.63
N ASN A 516 -45.47 9.71 -4.75
CA ASN A 516 -46.09 10.34 -5.93
C ASN A 516 -46.79 9.31 -6.84
N SER A 517 -46.63 8.01 -6.59
CA SER A 517 -47.29 6.93 -7.35
C SER A 517 -47.33 5.62 -6.55
N ARG A 518 -48.39 4.83 -6.75
CA ARG A 518 -48.51 3.43 -6.27
C ARG A 518 -47.40 2.50 -6.76
N THR A 519 -46.70 2.86 -7.83
CA THR A 519 -45.73 2.00 -8.52
C THR A 519 -44.28 2.49 -8.43
N GLN A 520 -44.04 3.73 -7.97
CA GLN A 520 -42.68 4.22 -7.76
C GLN A 520 -42.11 3.72 -6.43
N SER A 521 -41.10 2.87 -6.56
CA SER A 521 -40.29 2.29 -5.49
C SER A 521 -38.93 2.99 -5.42
N ASP A 522 -38.90 4.30 -5.21
CA ASP A 522 -37.66 4.95 -4.76
C ASP A 522 -37.60 4.89 -3.24
N ASN A 523 -37.01 3.80 -2.72
CA ASN A 523 -36.83 3.56 -1.29
C ASN A 523 -35.56 4.23 -0.73
N ARG A 524 -34.88 5.06 -1.52
CA ARG A 524 -33.68 5.77 -1.04
C ARG A 524 -34.05 6.81 0.02
N PRO A 525 -33.16 7.07 0.99
CA PRO A 525 -33.36 8.15 1.94
C PRO A 525 -33.55 9.49 1.21
N SER A 526 -34.42 10.35 1.74
CA SER A 526 -34.71 11.64 1.10
C SER A 526 -33.75 12.74 1.57
N LEU A 527 -33.39 13.64 0.65
CA LEU A 527 -32.82 14.96 0.94
C LEU A 527 -33.91 15.99 0.66
N ILE A 528 -34.35 16.69 1.70
CA ILE A 528 -35.35 17.76 1.57
C ILE A 528 -34.65 19.11 1.49
N VAL A 529 -34.92 19.88 0.45
CA VAL A 529 -34.40 21.24 0.26
C VAL A 529 -35.57 22.21 0.21
N ILE A 530 -35.61 23.20 1.11
CA ILE A 530 -36.68 24.19 1.18
C ILE A 530 -36.07 25.57 0.98
N ASP A 531 -36.42 26.23 -0.11
CA ASP A 531 -35.97 27.57 -0.47
C ASP A 531 -37.08 28.60 -0.24
N ASP A 532 -36.90 29.36 0.83
CA ASP A 532 -37.69 30.53 1.19
C ASP A 532 -39.21 30.30 1.23
N PRO A 533 -39.71 29.43 2.13
CA PRO A 533 -41.12 29.04 2.19
C PRO A 533 -42.06 30.16 2.65
N ILE A 534 -41.53 31.31 3.01
CA ILE A 534 -42.25 32.48 3.55
C ILE A 534 -42.24 33.69 2.61
N SER A 535 -41.76 33.52 1.37
CA SER A 535 -41.69 34.63 0.42
C SER A 535 -43.08 35.20 0.16
N SER A 536 -43.26 36.52 0.33
CA SER A 536 -44.55 37.21 0.15
C SER A 536 -45.69 36.79 1.09
N LEU A 537 -45.39 36.10 2.20
CA LEU A 537 -46.36 35.74 3.23
C LEU A 537 -46.50 36.82 4.32
N SER A 538 -47.68 36.87 4.94
CA SER A 538 -47.92 37.73 6.10
C SER A 538 -47.11 37.26 7.31
N GLN A 539 -46.83 38.16 8.27
CA GLN A 539 -46.09 37.81 9.49
C GLN A 539 -46.78 36.71 10.31
N ASN A 540 -48.11 36.59 10.22
CA ASN A 540 -48.87 35.60 10.98
C ASN A 540 -48.51 34.16 10.53
N TYR A 541 -48.28 33.96 9.23
CA TYR A 541 -47.98 32.64 8.66
C TYR A 541 -46.56 32.14 8.94
N ILE A 542 -45.66 33.01 9.39
CA ILE A 542 -44.26 32.65 9.64
C ILE A 542 -44.16 31.58 10.74
N PHE A 543 -44.94 31.74 11.82
CA PHE A 543 -44.93 30.79 12.93
C PHE A 543 -45.52 29.44 12.53
N GLU A 544 -46.63 29.44 11.78
CA GLU A 544 -47.26 28.20 11.31
C GLU A 544 -46.34 27.43 10.35
N VAL A 545 -45.70 28.13 9.40
CA VAL A 545 -44.74 27.50 8.48
C VAL A 545 -43.51 26.97 9.23
N ALA A 546 -42.97 27.72 10.20
CA ALA A 546 -41.85 27.26 11.02
C ALA A 546 -42.21 26.01 11.82
N ALA A 547 -43.40 26.01 12.45
CA ALA A 547 -43.90 24.88 13.20
C ALA A 547 -44.09 23.63 12.32
N LEU A 548 -44.65 23.78 11.12
CA LEU A 548 -44.79 22.69 10.16
C LEU A 548 -43.44 22.09 9.76
N ILE A 549 -42.45 22.91 9.41
CA ILE A 549 -41.11 22.40 9.08
C ILE A 549 -40.52 21.65 10.28
N GLN A 550 -40.62 22.24 11.46
CA GLN A 550 -40.02 21.65 12.66
C GLN A 550 -40.68 20.33 13.05
N HIS A 551 -42.01 20.24 13.03
CA HIS A 551 -42.74 19.06 13.50
C HIS A 551 -42.90 18.00 12.42
N GLU A 552 -43.30 18.39 11.21
CA GLU A 552 -43.61 17.44 10.14
C GLU A 552 -42.36 16.94 9.40
N ILE A 553 -41.28 17.73 9.35
CA ILE A 553 -40.05 17.35 8.64
C ILE A 553 -38.93 17.00 9.62
N ILE A 554 -38.51 17.94 10.46
CA ILE A 554 -37.26 17.80 11.26
C ILE A 554 -37.43 16.82 12.42
N LYS A 555 -38.44 17.02 13.29
CA LYS A 555 -38.67 16.19 14.48
C LYS A 555 -39.24 14.81 14.15
N SER A 556 -39.92 14.69 13.01
CA SER A 556 -40.47 13.42 12.51
C SER A 556 -39.45 12.56 11.75
N ASP A 557 -38.19 13.00 11.66
CA ASP A 557 -37.07 12.30 10.99
C ASP A 557 -37.42 11.79 9.57
N ARG A 558 -38.12 12.63 8.80
CA ARG A 558 -38.69 12.23 7.50
C ARG A 558 -37.67 12.14 6.37
N ALA A 559 -36.48 12.70 6.56
CA ALA A 559 -35.43 12.77 5.57
C ALA A 559 -34.10 12.45 6.22
N ALA A 560 -33.14 11.90 5.48
CA ALA A 560 -31.80 11.73 6.03
C ALA A 560 -31.07 13.08 6.17
N LYS A 561 -31.46 14.08 5.38
CA LYS A 561 -30.87 15.43 5.37
C LYS A 561 -31.89 16.49 4.99
N VAL A 562 -31.78 17.66 5.61
CA VAL A 562 -32.63 18.82 5.36
C VAL A 562 -31.76 20.06 5.09
N VAL A 563 -31.99 20.75 3.98
CA VAL A 563 -31.34 22.03 3.65
C VAL A 563 -32.42 23.10 3.60
N LEU A 564 -32.35 24.06 4.52
CA LEU A 564 -33.30 25.16 4.64
C LEU A 564 -32.62 26.45 4.23
N LEU A 565 -33.21 27.20 3.31
CA LEU A 565 -32.73 28.49 2.88
C LEU A 565 -33.79 29.56 3.15
N THR A 566 -33.38 30.70 3.70
CA THR A 566 -34.30 31.82 3.92
C THR A 566 -33.60 33.17 3.78
N HIS A 567 -34.37 34.18 3.39
CA HIS A 567 -33.93 35.57 3.42
C HIS A 567 -34.33 36.34 4.68
N SER A 568 -35.25 35.80 5.46
CA SER A 568 -35.76 36.43 6.66
C SER A 568 -34.92 36.03 7.87
N LEU A 569 -34.29 37.01 8.50
CA LEU A 569 -33.54 36.77 9.74
C LEU A 569 -34.49 36.31 10.86
N PHE A 570 -35.72 36.84 10.88
CA PHE A 570 -36.73 36.48 11.86
C PHE A 570 -37.12 34.99 11.74
N PHE A 571 -37.37 34.50 10.53
CA PHE A 571 -37.70 33.08 10.31
C PHE A 571 -36.51 32.16 10.60
N PHE A 572 -35.29 32.59 10.25
CA PHE A 572 -34.07 31.88 10.62
C PHE A 572 -33.95 31.73 12.16
N GLN A 573 -34.22 32.79 12.90
CA GLN A 573 -34.22 32.77 14.37
C GLN A 573 -35.32 31.86 14.92
N GLU A 574 -36.53 31.94 14.35
CA GLU A 574 -37.66 31.11 14.78
C GLU A 574 -37.39 29.61 14.62
N LEU A 575 -36.82 29.20 13.48
CA LEU A 575 -36.41 27.80 13.25
C LEU A 575 -35.33 27.35 14.25
N LEU A 576 -34.39 28.24 14.57
CA LEU A 576 -33.33 27.96 15.54
C LEU A 576 -33.88 27.85 16.97
N LEU A 577 -34.84 28.70 17.35
CA LEU A 577 -35.48 28.67 18.67
C LEU A 577 -36.40 27.45 18.84
N SER A 578 -37.09 27.07 17.78
CA SER A 578 -38.01 25.92 17.73
C SER A 578 -37.30 24.54 17.75
N SER A 579 -35.97 24.53 17.61
CA SER A 579 -35.13 23.32 17.62
C SER A 579 -34.96 22.67 19.00
N GLY A 580 -35.27 23.38 20.09
CA GLY A 580 -35.22 22.90 21.47
C GLY A 580 -34.33 23.76 22.39
N SER A 581 -34.14 23.30 23.63
CA SER A 581 -33.28 24.00 24.59
C SER A 581 -31.82 23.91 24.14
N ARG A 582 -31.19 25.07 23.97
CA ARG A 582 -29.79 25.19 23.52
C ARG A 582 -28.99 26.08 24.47
N PRO A 583 -27.72 25.74 24.76
CA PRO A 583 -26.81 26.64 25.45
C PRO A 583 -26.62 27.95 24.68
N ALA A 584 -26.32 29.02 25.41
CA ALA A 584 -25.99 30.33 24.85
C ALA A 584 -24.93 30.24 23.74
N GLY A 585 -25.17 30.89 22.60
CA GLY A 585 -24.21 30.92 21.49
C GLY A 585 -24.01 29.60 20.76
N LYS A 586 -24.64 28.49 21.19
CA LYS A 586 -24.47 27.20 20.51
C LYS A 586 -25.60 26.95 19.51
N LYS A 587 -25.22 26.39 18.37
CA LYS A 587 -26.15 25.77 17.42
C LYS A 587 -26.64 24.42 17.94
N PRO A 588 -27.80 23.92 17.49
CA PRO A 588 -28.27 22.58 17.84
C PRO A 588 -27.28 21.50 17.41
N ALA A 589 -27.30 20.36 18.12
CA ALA A 589 -26.56 19.18 17.71
C ALA A 589 -26.97 18.77 16.28
N ASP A 590 -25.99 18.36 15.48
CA ASP A 590 -26.20 17.93 14.08
C ASP A 590 -26.79 18.98 13.12
N TRP A 591 -26.77 20.27 13.50
CA TRP A 591 -27.11 21.39 12.61
C TRP A 591 -25.85 22.08 12.10
N GLN A 592 -25.90 22.65 10.89
CA GLN A 592 -24.86 23.51 10.35
C GLN A 592 -25.48 24.81 9.84
N LEU A 593 -24.88 25.95 10.21
CA LEU A 593 -25.44 27.27 9.92
C LEU A 593 -24.53 28.04 8.95
N TYR A 594 -25.09 28.54 7.86
CA TYR A 594 -24.36 29.36 6.88
C TYR A 594 -25.01 30.72 6.67
N ARG A 595 -24.17 31.72 6.42
CA ARG A 595 -24.56 33.01 5.87
C ARG A 595 -24.05 33.13 4.44
N ILE A 596 -24.93 33.50 3.52
CA ILE A 596 -24.60 33.86 2.15
C ILE A 596 -24.69 35.37 2.00
N ALA A 597 -23.56 35.98 1.64
CA ALA A 597 -23.45 37.39 1.38
C ALA A 597 -22.98 37.60 -0.07
N LYS A 598 -23.59 38.59 -0.73
CA LYS A 598 -23.22 38.97 -2.08
C LYS A 598 -22.63 40.38 -2.06
N ASN A 599 -21.34 40.44 -2.36
CA ASN A 599 -20.67 41.68 -2.75
C ASN A 599 -20.66 41.75 -4.28
N ARG A 600 -19.50 41.52 -4.92
CA ARG A 600 -19.41 41.34 -6.38
C ARG A 600 -19.94 39.98 -6.83
N HIS A 601 -19.57 38.93 -6.08
CA HIS A 601 -20.04 37.56 -6.24
C HIS A 601 -20.57 37.06 -4.90
N SER A 602 -21.37 35.99 -4.95
CA SER A 602 -21.91 35.33 -3.77
C SER A 602 -20.83 34.53 -3.07
N THR A 603 -20.77 34.65 -1.73
CA THR A 603 -19.83 33.94 -0.86
C THR A 603 -20.60 33.31 0.28
N ALA A 604 -20.17 32.13 0.74
CA ALA A 604 -20.75 31.44 1.89
C ALA A 604 -19.75 31.44 3.05
N SER A 605 -20.22 31.82 4.25
CA SER A 605 -19.44 31.77 5.48
C SER A 605 -20.23 31.02 6.55
N VAL A 606 -19.56 30.15 7.31
CA VAL A 606 -20.17 29.49 8.49
C VAL A 606 -20.50 30.55 9.54
N ILE A 607 -21.71 30.51 10.10
CA ILE A 607 -22.11 31.39 11.20
C ILE A 607 -21.41 30.88 12.47
N SER A 608 -20.62 31.75 13.09
CA SER A 608 -19.89 31.39 14.30
C SER A 608 -20.79 31.40 15.53
N ASP A 609 -20.44 30.63 16.55
CA ASP A 609 -21.16 30.59 17.84
C ASP A 609 -21.32 31.99 18.47
N LYS A 610 -20.37 32.89 18.22
CA LYS A 610 -20.37 34.28 18.68
C LYS A 610 -21.48 35.11 18.06
N GLU A 611 -21.80 34.84 16.79
CA GLU A 611 -22.87 35.52 16.06
C GLU A 611 -24.27 35.00 16.47
N LEU A 612 -24.34 33.92 17.26
CA LEU A 612 -25.57 33.37 17.82
C LEU A 612 -25.85 33.85 19.25
N LEU A 613 -24.96 34.65 19.84
CA LEU A 613 -25.16 35.25 21.16
C LEU A 613 -26.20 36.36 21.06
N ASN A 614 -27.08 36.45 22.05
CA ASN A 614 -27.92 37.64 22.20
C ASN A 614 -27.08 38.84 22.69
N ASP A 615 -27.62 40.05 22.60
CA ASP A 615 -26.90 41.28 22.95
C ASP A 615 -26.29 41.25 24.35
N TYR A 616 -27.02 40.72 25.33
CA TYR A 616 -26.55 40.60 26.71
C TYR A 616 -25.39 39.59 26.86
N GLN A 617 -25.50 38.42 26.24
CA GLN A 617 -24.44 37.40 26.24
C GLN A 617 -23.18 37.89 25.49
N ALA A 618 -23.36 38.66 24.41
CA ALA A 618 -22.27 39.28 23.67
C ALA A 618 -21.46 40.24 24.56
N LEU A 619 -22.12 41.03 25.43
CA LEU A 619 -21.43 41.89 26.40
C LEU A 619 -20.52 41.08 27.34
N TRP A 620 -21.01 39.96 27.88
CA TRP A 620 -20.19 39.08 28.73
C TRP A 620 -19.05 38.41 27.98
N TYR A 621 -19.28 37.99 26.74
CA TYR A 621 -18.21 37.45 25.88
C TYR A 621 -17.11 38.49 25.64
N VAL A 622 -17.47 39.75 25.34
CA VAL A 622 -16.51 40.85 25.19
C VAL A 622 -15.75 41.09 26.48
N LEU A 623 -16.43 41.07 27.64
CA LEU A 623 -15.79 41.22 28.94
C LEU A 623 -14.73 40.13 29.20
N ARG A 624 -15.05 38.86 28.94
CA ARG A 624 -14.14 37.71 29.09
C ARG A 624 -12.96 37.73 28.11
N LYS A 625 -13.13 38.30 26.91
CA LYS A 625 -12.03 38.46 25.96
C LYS A 625 -11.13 39.62 26.33
N ALA A 626 -11.72 40.74 26.71
CA ALA A 626 -10.99 41.93 27.13
C ALA A 626 -10.19 41.71 28.43
N SER A 627 -10.60 40.77 29.28
CA SER A 627 -9.82 40.37 30.48
C SER A 627 -8.48 39.71 30.14
N ASN A 628 -8.33 39.15 28.94
CA ASN A 628 -7.15 38.40 28.51
C ASN A 628 -6.22 39.18 27.57
N ASP A 629 -6.58 40.42 27.20
CA ASP A 629 -5.84 41.24 26.22
C ASP A 629 -5.60 42.66 26.76
N VAL A 630 -4.32 43.00 26.97
CA VAL A 630 -3.86 44.28 27.53
C VAL A 630 -4.33 45.49 26.69
N SER A 631 -4.61 45.27 25.41
CA SER A 631 -5.03 46.32 24.47
C SER A 631 -6.52 46.72 24.56
N SER A 632 -7.34 45.98 25.32
CA SER A 632 -8.82 46.13 25.35
C SER A 632 -9.38 47.00 26.48
N GLY A 633 -8.53 47.62 27.32
CA GLY A 633 -8.94 48.35 28.53
C GLY A 633 -9.95 49.49 28.32
N VAL A 634 -10.06 50.02 27.10
CA VAL A 634 -10.98 51.11 26.76
C VAL A 634 -12.45 50.66 26.72
N ILE A 635 -12.71 49.40 26.40
CA ILE A 635 -14.07 48.87 26.18
C ILE A 635 -14.69 48.32 27.48
N ILE A 636 -13.84 47.85 28.40
CA ILE A 636 -14.20 47.23 29.68
C ILE A 636 -15.20 48.07 30.50
N PRO A 637 -14.98 49.38 30.78
CA PRO A 637 -15.90 50.15 31.62
C PRO A 637 -17.31 50.30 31.04
N ASN A 638 -17.43 50.46 29.70
CA ASN A 638 -18.73 50.56 29.05
C ASN A 638 -19.49 49.23 29.08
N VAL A 639 -18.78 48.12 28.83
CA VAL A 639 -19.36 46.77 28.87
C VAL A 639 -19.82 46.40 30.28
N MET A 640 -18.99 46.63 31.29
CA MET A 640 -19.35 46.37 32.70
C MET A 640 -20.60 47.15 33.11
N ARG A 641 -20.70 48.43 32.73
CA ARG A 641 -21.89 49.24 33.05
C ARG A 641 -23.14 48.70 32.35
N GLN A 642 -23.07 48.41 31.06
CA GLN A 642 -24.21 47.86 30.32
C GLN A 642 -24.65 46.52 30.89
N ILE A 643 -23.73 45.67 31.34
CA ILE A 643 -24.06 44.41 32.00
C ILE A 643 -24.84 44.66 33.31
N LEU A 644 -24.35 45.55 34.18
CA LEU A 644 -25.04 45.86 35.43
C LEU A 644 -26.43 46.44 35.15
N GLU A 645 -26.52 47.46 34.30
CA GLU A 645 -27.78 48.11 33.99
C GLU A 645 -28.77 47.14 33.32
N HIS A 646 -28.33 46.34 32.35
CA HIS A 646 -29.18 45.36 31.68
C HIS A 646 -29.68 44.27 32.64
N TYR A 647 -28.79 43.68 33.45
CA TYR A 647 -29.16 42.62 34.40
C TYR A 647 -30.10 43.13 35.49
N PHE A 648 -29.71 44.19 36.20
CA PHE A 648 -30.48 44.69 37.33
C PHE A 648 -31.77 45.39 36.89
N SER A 649 -31.84 45.92 35.66
CA SER A 649 -33.10 46.40 35.09
C SER A 649 -34.03 45.25 34.71
N PHE A 650 -33.52 44.21 34.04
CA PHE A 650 -34.32 43.04 33.69
C PHE A 650 -34.84 42.30 34.93
N SER A 651 -34.02 42.17 35.97
CA SER A 651 -34.40 41.53 37.24
C SER A 651 -35.21 42.44 38.18
N GLY A 652 -35.48 43.70 37.82
CA GLY A 652 -36.21 44.65 38.67
C GLY A 652 -35.49 45.04 39.97
N LYS A 653 -34.16 44.92 40.01
CA LYS A 653 -33.29 45.11 41.19
C LYS A 653 -32.46 46.41 41.14
N ASN A 654 -32.87 47.39 40.34
CA ASN A 654 -32.12 48.65 40.15
C ASN A 654 -31.76 49.36 41.47
N GLU A 655 -32.70 49.46 42.42
CA GLU A 655 -32.43 50.08 43.73
C GLU A 655 -31.34 49.33 44.53
N ARG A 656 -31.29 48.00 44.43
CA ARG A 656 -30.25 47.19 45.08
C ARG A 656 -28.89 47.40 44.46
N LEU A 657 -28.82 47.52 43.13
CA LEU A 657 -27.59 47.86 42.42
C LEU A 657 -27.04 49.21 42.89
N TYR A 658 -27.85 50.27 42.85
CA TYR A 658 -27.40 51.60 43.24
C TYR A 658 -27.02 51.67 44.72
N LYS A 659 -27.82 51.05 45.61
CA LYS A 659 -27.47 50.94 47.03
C LYS A 659 -26.17 50.16 47.24
N ALA A 660 -25.96 49.05 46.54
CA ALA A 660 -24.71 48.28 46.62
C ALA A 660 -23.50 49.09 46.14
N LEU A 661 -23.63 49.83 45.03
CA LEU A 661 -22.58 50.71 44.52
C LEU A 661 -22.26 51.85 45.50
N ASP A 662 -23.28 52.49 46.08
CA ASP A 662 -23.13 53.58 47.05
C ASP A 662 -22.54 53.07 48.38
N THR A 663 -23.00 51.91 48.87
CA THR A 663 -22.47 51.25 50.07
C THR A 663 -21.02 50.81 49.87
N LEU A 664 -20.66 50.20 48.73
CA LEU A 664 -19.28 49.83 48.42
C LEU A 664 -18.36 51.06 48.28
N ALA A 665 -18.90 52.20 47.82
CA ALA A 665 -18.17 53.47 47.80
C ALA A 665 -18.01 54.09 49.21
N ALA A 666 -18.97 53.87 50.11
CA ALA A 666 -19.03 54.48 51.44
C ALA A 666 -18.35 53.67 52.56
N GLU A 667 -18.39 52.32 52.54
CA GLU A 667 -18.16 51.51 53.75
C GLU A 667 -16.73 51.00 54.03
N ASN A 668 -15.72 51.03 53.13
CA ASN A 668 -14.32 50.80 53.58
C ASN A 668 -13.21 51.15 52.57
N ARG A 669 -12.32 52.09 52.98
CA ARG A 669 -10.83 52.22 52.84
C ARG A 669 -10.05 51.74 51.61
N ASP A 670 -10.63 51.13 50.57
CA ASP A 670 -9.91 50.65 49.39
C ASP A 670 -9.98 51.69 48.24
N PRO A 671 -8.89 52.43 47.96
CA PRO A 671 -8.87 53.44 46.90
C PRO A 671 -9.20 52.85 45.51
N ARG A 672 -9.01 51.53 45.33
CA ARG A 672 -9.22 50.83 44.07
C ARG A 672 -10.70 50.75 43.69
N PHE A 673 -11.62 50.60 44.65
CA PHE A 673 -13.06 50.55 44.33
C PHE A 673 -13.60 51.93 43.95
N ASN A 674 -13.18 52.98 44.64
CA ASN A 674 -13.52 54.36 44.25
C ASN A 674 -12.97 54.72 42.86
N ALA A 675 -11.78 54.23 42.53
CA ALA A 675 -11.22 54.33 41.19
C ALA A 675 -12.07 53.56 40.16
N PHE A 676 -12.50 52.33 40.46
CA PHE A 676 -13.41 51.54 39.62
C PHE A 676 -14.78 52.21 39.42
N TYR A 677 -15.44 52.65 40.50
CA TYR A 677 -16.75 53.31 40.44
C TYR A 677 -16.69 54.60 39.61
N ARG A 678 -15.63 55.40 39.78
CA ARG A 678 -15.38 56.56 38.90
C ARG A 678 -15.01 56.15 37.48
N PHE A 679 -14.28 55.07 37.29
CA PHE A 679 -13.86 54.55 35.99
C PHE A 679 -15.06 54.13 35.15
N ILE A 680 -15.96 53.28 35.68
CA ILE A 680 -17.18 52.87 34.99
C ILE A 680 -18.13 54.03 34.76
N ASN A 681 -18.24 54.99 35.69
CA ASN A 681 -19.13 56.15 35.53
C ASN A 681 -18.60 57.20 34.55
N ARG A 682 -17.30 57.52 34.58
CA ARG A 682 -16.72 58.57 33.74
C ARG A 682 -16.43 58.11 32.30
N HIS A 683 -16.05 56.83 32.12
CA HIS A 683 -15.67 56.29 30.80
C HIS A 683 -16.84 55.65 30.05
N SER A 684 -18.02 55.52 30.66
CA SER A 684 -19.27 55.14 29.98
C SER A 684 -20.05 56.33 29.42
N HIS A 685 -19.81 57.55 29.92
CA HIS A 685 -20.39 58.79 29.39
C HIS A 685 -19.47 59.40 28.33
N ALA A 686 -20.03 59.75 27.17
CA ALA A 686 -19.32 60.34 26.06
C ALA A 686 -18.99 61.82 26.31
N ASP A 687 -18.10 62.11 27.26
CA ASP A 687 -17.64 63.49 27.52
C ASP A 687 -16.41 63.81 26.65
N SER A 688 -16.59 64.76 25.73
CA SER A 688 -15.61 65.22 24.72
C SER A 688 -14.28 65.77 25.29
N ARG A 689 -14.17 65.93 26.61
CA ARG A 689 -12.98 66.45 27.31
C ARG A 689 -12.07 65.37 27.94
N ASN A 690 -12.38 64.09 27.79
CA ASN A 690 -11.57 63.02 28.37
C ASN A 690 -10.27 62.79 27.57
N ILE A 691 -9.12 63.14 28.14
CA ILE A 691 -7.79 62.80 27.62
C ILE A 691 -7.50 61.34 27.98
N ARG A 692 -7.37 60.46 26.97
CA ARG A 692 -7.06 59.03 27.17
C ARG A 692 -5.56 58.81 27.14
N LEU A 693 -4.89 59.02 28.27
CA LEU A 693 -3.53 58.52 28.50
C LEU A 693 -3.64 57.04 28.87
N GLN A 694 -3.04 56.17 28.08
CA GLN A 694 -3.08 54.73 28.28
C GLN A 694 -2.11 54.38 29.43
N GLU A 695 -2.60 54.50 30.67
CA GLU A 695 -1.94 53.88 31.82
C GLU A 695 -2.34 52.39 31.86
N GLU A 696 -1.35 51.51 31.99
CA GLU A 696 -1.48 50.05 32.12
C GLU A 696 -2.17 49.66 33.45
N ALA A 697 -3.39 50.13 33.67
CA ALA A 697 -4.22 49.61 34.75
C ALA A 697 -4.62 48.17 34.39
N SER A 698 -4.21 47.20 35.22
CA SER A 698 -4.49 45.79 34.97
C SER A 698 -5.99 45.53 34.93
N ALA A 699 -6.47 44.90 33.84
CA ALA A 699 -7.87 44.53 33.67
C ALA A 699 -8.39 43.70 34.86
N ASP A 700 -7.52 42.89 35.46
CA ASP A 700 -7.79 42.05 36.64
C ASP A 700 -8.31 42.83 37.84
N MET A 701 -7.76 44.02 38.10
CA MET A 701 -8.22 44.86 39.22
C MET A 701 -9.67 45.28 39.02
N TYR A 702 -10.04 45.70 37.81
CA TYR A 702 -11.40 46.14 37.53
C TYR A 702 -12.39 44.98 37.52
N ILE A 703 -11.97 43.79 37.11
CA ILE A 703 -12.80 42.58 37.15
C ILE A 703 -13.06 42.14 38.60
N ASP A 704 -12.07 42.21 39.49
CA ASP A 704 -12.28 41.96 40.93
C ASP A 704 -13.30 42.93 41.52
N MET A 705 -13.18 44.22 41.21
CA MET A 705 -14.14 45.23 41.70
C MET A 705 -15.54 45.00 41.13
N PHE A 706 -15.64 44.64 39.84
CA PHE A 706 -16.91 44.29 39.20
C PHE A 706 -17.56 43.07 39.86
N LYS A 707 -16.79 42.03 40.18
CA LYS A 707 -17.27 40.85 40.94
C LYS A 707 -17.86 41.23 42.30
N ARG A 708 -17.24 42.17 43.02
CA ARG A 708 -17.73 42.63 44.34
C ARG A 708 -19.14 43.23 44.29
N VAL A 709 -19.52 43.85 43.18
CA VAL A 709 -20.89 44.37 43.01
C VAL A 709 -21.90 43.23 43.11
N PHE A 710 -21.66 42.11 42.42
CA PHE A 710 -22.53 40.93 42.47
C PHE A 710 -22.51 40.23 43.82
N VAL A 711 -21.39 40.24 44.55
CA VAL A 711 -21.32 39.74 45.94
C VAL A 711 -22.25 40.56 46.84
N MET A 712 -22.20 41.88 46.73
CA MET A 712 -22.96 42.79 47.61
C MET A 712 -24.46 42.81 47.29
N THR A 713 -24.84 42.47 46.06
CA THR A 713 -26.25 42.32 45.66
C THR A 713 -26.79 40.91 45.87
N GLU A 714 -25.98 39.98 46.42
CA GLU A 714 -26.32 38.55 46.59
C GLU A 714 -26.61 37.82 45.25
N ASP A 715 -26.00 38.27 44.16
CA ASP A 715 -26.17 37.73 42.79
C ASP A 715 -24.85 37.11 42.26
N LEU A 716 -23.98 36.63 43.16
CA LEU A 716 -22.67 36.07 42.82
C LEU A 716 -22.76 34.85 41.89
N GLU A 717 -23.77 34.00 42.09
CA GLU A 717 -23.99 32.80 41.26
C GLU A 717 -24.14 33.14 39.78
N HIS A 718 -24.83 34.24 39.46
CA HIS A 718 -25.01 34.71 38.09
C HIS A 718 -23.71 35.24 37.48
N TYR A 719 -22.90 35.97 38.27
CA TYR A 719 -21.57 36.40 37.83
C TYR A 719 -20.68 35.20 37.51
N ASP A 720 -20.61 34.23 38.42
CA ASP A 720 -19.76 33.05 38.24
C ASP A 720 -20.24 32.21 37.05
N MET A 721 -21.56 32.06 36.84
CA MET A 721 -22.15 31.42 35.66
C MET A 721 -21.71 32.13 34.35
N MET A 722 -21.91 33.44 34.25
CA MET A 722 -21.60 34.19 33.02
C MET A 722 -20.09 34.32 32.76
N MET A 723 -19.24 34.21 33.79
CA MET A 723 -17.77 34.20 33.63
C MET A 723 -17.21 32.82 33.28
N THR A 724 -17.94 31.74 33.59
CA THR A 724 -17.51 30.35 33.32
C THR A 724 -18.11 29.75 32.05
N GLU A 725 -19.24 30.27 31.55
CA GLU A 725 -19.80 29.86 30.26
C GLU A 725 -18.82 30.17 29.10
N THR A 726 -18.40 29.11 28.41
CA THR A 726 -17.51 29.16 27.23
C THR A 726 -18.27 29.29 25.93
#